data_AF-A0A2V8UWG4-F1
#
_entry.id   AF-A0A2V8UWG4-F1
#
_cell.length_a   1.000
_cell.length_b   1.000
_cell.length_c   1.000
_cell.angle_alpha   90.00
_cell.angle_beta   90.00
_cell.angle_gamma   90.00
#
_symmetry.space_group_name_H-M   'P 1'
#
loop_
_entity.id
_entity.type
_entity.pdbx_description
1 polymer ?
#
loop_
_entity_poly.entity_id
_entity_poly.type
_entity_poly.pdbx_seq_one_letter_code
_entity_poly.pdbx_strand_id
1 'polypeptide(L)'
;MPRRFAVFLSVLLLVQSGLARQIKVICGTNPERRKEELHLHRQAVLARRAAQLQANGAQGGAQRSTGRDIGNVAIIEDSDGVVAKRNPFDLDLKTLTFTPTTSKATAYKFRLTGDPYDASAASVGHLVKLSDDDSHAEPIPFPFAFFGNIYQSVSVNSDGNLTFNAGDNASTERSLGRMVAGEPRICPLFRDLDPSKALKGVTVTSDATRFVVSWVQVPEYSDFGTASLQTFQVRLYPDGHIQFAYNGINTGSAIVGIAPGNFQGSSSVVSFLAGSPASYSSTVAERFGGNNEIDIQTATQKFYETHDDAYDYVAFFNDEDIPAGPGAVSWEQTVRNNRTGYGDFPFDDASDYGSTSRLQAVLNLGPLSQFPIDPTALVSLRADSGYNTLKLMAHEAGHLFLAYASVSDPNNPLARPMLGLQQAHWAFNFNAEASFMEGNRILDNGPNAEPRYKVTETVEQYSPLDQYLMGFRPASEVPPSFLVTGNPPSFSRTFPQVGITFDGGRRDIQVDEIIGVEGRRTPDSTVAQRHFRIAFVIIVRQGSTPPAAEIAQVEGYRSQFEPFYAHASGARAHVDTSLRQALALSVAPAAGVVAGGAITATVSIQRAAPAPLTVNLVASSSAISVPGSVVIPKGATSTSFTITGVQQGVEDLSATVDNTFETAYARVQVLQPAFLALSTVSGNKQVIGNGGALAQPIVLKVTDHNNLTYPGASVQAVATSGGTVTPQVAVTDASGQASFQWTPGPAGSAQLQVFLDGTSPTQGVSITALPPTRINAAGVVNAASFSAGITVGGLSTIYGTTLAGGATQQAM
;
A
#
# COMPACT_ATOMS: atom_id res chain seq x y z
N MET A 1 18.59 -78.07 2.25
CA MET A 1 19.49 -77.43 3.23
C MET A 1 20.16 -76.24 2.56
N PRO A 2 20.43 -75.09 3.20
CA PRO A 2 19.77 -74.42 4.33
C PRO A 2 19.52 -72.89 4.11
N ARG A 3 18.62 -72.31 4.94
CA ARG A 3 18.58 -70.94 5.56
C ARG A 3 18.75 -69.68 4.65
N ARG A 4 17.95 -68.60 4.80
CA ARG A 4 17.92 -67.65 5.94
C ARG A 4 16.72 -66.66 5.86
N PHE A 5 16.24 -66.27 7.04
CA PHE A 5 15.52 -65.06 7.49
C PHE A 5 15.25 -63.90 6.50
N ALA A 6 14.00 -63.40 6.51
CA ALA A 6 13.71 -61.95 6.54
C ALA A 6 12.31 -61.70 7.15
N VAL A 7 12.27 -60.81 8.14
CA VAL A 7 11.11 -60.33 8.91
C VAL A 7 10.56 -59.06 8.28
N PHE A 8 9.23 -58.88 8.41
CA PHE A 8 8.41 -57.67 8.24
C PHE A 8 9.13 -56.32 8.30
N LEU A 9 8.81 -55.42 7.37
CA LEU A 9 8.45 -54.04 7.70
C LEU A 9 7.65 -53.38 6.55
N SER A 10 6.33 -53.28 6.73
CA SER A 10 5.46 -52.42 5.93
C SER A 10 5.56 -51.01 6.52
N VAL A 11 6.19 -50.08 5.80
CA VAL A 11 6.25 -48.66 6.19
C VAL A 11 5.22 -47.88 5.40
N LEU A 12 4.33 -47.22 6.13
CA LEU A 12 3.40 -46.19 5.69
C LEU A 12 4.13 -45.13 4.84
N LEU A 13 3.69 -44.95 3.58
CA LEU A 13 3.93 -43.73 2.82
C LEU A 13 2.95 -42.66 3.30
N LEU A 14 3.34 -41.92 4.34
CA LEU A 14 2.77 -40.61 4.64
C LEU A 14 3.32 -39.62 3.61
N VAL A 15 2.50 -39.26 2.62
CA VAL A 15 2.75 -38.13 1.72
C VAL A 15 2.51 -36.86 2.53
N GLN A 16 3.54 -36.37 3.22
CA GLN A 16 3.57 -34.98 3.67
C GLN A 16 4.08 -34.13 2.50
N SER A 17 3.22 -33.23 2.02
CA SER A 17 3.59 -32.16 1.09
C SER A 17 4.60 -31.22 1.77
N GLY A 18 5.89 -31.42 1.49
CA GLY A 18 6.97 -30.52 1.90
C GLY A 18 6.94 -29.23 1.07
N LEU A 19 6.95 -28.09 1.77
CA LEU A 19 6.99 -26.72 1.21
C LEU A 19 8.42 -26.32 0.82
N ALA A 20 8.50 -25.50 -0.23
CA ALA A 20 9.68 -24.99 -0.97
C ALA A 20 10.86 -24.42 -0.15
N ARG A 21 12.05 -24.38 -0.79
CA ARG A 21 13.32 -23.80 -0.29
C ARG A 21 13.61 -22.37 -0.79
N GLN A 22 12.68 -21.75 -1.52
CA GLN A 22 12.49 -20.31 -1.40
C GLN A 22 12.58 -19.96 0.10
N ILE A 23 13.50 -19.07 0.52
CA ILE A 23 13.45 -18.48 1.85
C ILE A 23 12.00 -18.09 2.04
N LYS A 24 11.33 -18.77 2.99
CA LYS A 24 9.91 -18.56 3.25
C LYS A 24 9.71 -17.07 3.33
N VAL A 25 8.74 -16.59 2.58
CA VAL A 25 8.38 -15.18 2.48
C VAL A 25 7.60 -14.88 3.71
N ILE A 26 8.26 -14.82 4.86
CA ILE A 26 7.50 -15.15 6.06
C ILE A 26 6.39 -14.12 6.33
N CYS A 27 6.55 -12.89 5.83
CA CYS A 27 5.46 -11.96 5.53
C CYS A 27 5.44 -11.62 4.03
N GLY A 28 4.28 -11.72 3.37
CA GLY A 28 4.08 -11.41 1.95
C GLY A 28 3.80 -9.93 1.63
N THR A 29 3.74 -9.05 2.63
CA THR A 29 3.48 -7.61 2.44
C THR A 29 4.62 -6.94 1.71
N ASN A 30 4.28 -6.09 0.74
CA ASN A 30 5.21 -5.25 0.01
C ASN A 30 4.46 -4.05 -0.60
N PRO A 31 5.15 -2.94 -0.95
CA PRO A 31 4.51 -1.74 -1.50
C PRO A 31 3.67 -1.94 -2.77
N GLU A 32 3.90 -3.02 -3.53
CA GLU A 32 3.20 -3.28 -4.79
C GLU A 32 2.05 -4.30 -4.65
N ARG A 33 1.91 -4.97 -3.48
CA ARG A 33 0.88 -5.99 -3.20
C ARG A 33 -0.53 -5.47 -3.51
N ARG A 34 -0.79 -4.20 -3.21
CA ARG A 34 -2.07 -3.52 -3.51
C ARG A 34 -2.46 -3.64 -4.97
N LYS A 35 -1.53 -3.33 -5.87
CA LYS A 35 -1.77 -3.34 -7.31
C LYS A 35 -1.88 -4.76 -7.84
N GLU A 36 -1.11 -5.69 -7.29
CA GLU A 36 -1.23 -7.12 -7.60
C GLU A 36 -2.63 -7.65 -7.27
N GLU A 37 -3.09 -7.41 -6.02
CA GLU A 37 -4.37 -7.94 -5.52
C GLU A 37 -5.57 -7.40 -6.30
N LEU A 38 -5.61 -6.10 -6.58
CA LEU A 38 -6.67 -5.50 -7.41
C LEU A 38 -6.64 -6.02 -8.85
N HIS A 39 -5.46 -6.24 -9.43
CA HIS A 39 -5.34 -6.81 -10.77
C HIS A 39 -5.87 -8.25 -10.80
N LEU A 40 -5.42 -9.10 -9.89
CA LEU A 40 -5.86 -10.49 -9.77
C LEU A 40 -7.36 -10.59 -9.56
N HIS A 41 -7.94 -9.74 -8.71
CA HIS A 41 -9.38 -9.69 -8.50
C HIS A 41 -10.11 -9.42 -9.81
N ARG A 42 -9.68 -8.40 -10.56
CA ARG A 42 -10.30 -8.04 -11.84
C ARG A 42 -10.20 -9.18 -12.86
N GLN A 43 -9.06 -9.86 -12.96
CA GLN A 43 -8.93 -11.04 -13.83
C GLN A 43 -9.88 -12.17 -13.41
N ALA A 44 -9.96 -12.46 -12.11
CA ALA A 44 -10.88 -13.47 -11.59
C ALA A 44 -12.35 -13.13 -11.89
N VAL A 45 -12.75 -11.87 -11.70
CA VAL A 45 -14.11 -11.38 -12.04
C VAL A 45 -14.41 -11.55 -13.54
N LEU A 46 -13.47 -11.19 -14.42
CA LEU A 46 -13.62 -11.35 -15.86
C LEU A 46 -13.75 -12.82 -16.26
N ALA A 47 -12.89 -13.69 -15.70
CA ALA A 47 -12.94 -15.12 -15.95
C ALA A 47 -14.27 -15.74 -15.50
N ARG A 48 -14.76 -15.37 -14.31
CA ARG A 48 -16.08 -15.81 -13.80
C ARG A 48 -17.22 -15.36 -14.69
N ARG A 49 -17.23 -14.08 -15.12
CA ARG A 49 -18.24 -13.56 -16.06
C ARG A 49 -18.22 -14.30 -17.39
N ALA A 50 -17.03 -14.56 -17.95
CA ALA A 50 -16.89 -15.33 -19.19
C ALA A 50 -17.43 -16.76 -19.04
N ALA A 51 -17.10 -17.45 -17.95
CA ALA A 51 -17.61 -18.79 -17.66
C ALA A 51 -19.14 -18.83 -17.51
N GLN A 52 -19.73 -17.84 -16.84
CA GLN A 52 -21.19 -17.70 -16.72
C GLN A 52 -21.88 -17.48 -18.07
N LEU A 53 -21.29 -16.66 -18.95
CA LEU A 53 -21.82 -16.44 -20.31
C LEU A 53 -21.74 -17.70 -21.17
N GLN A 54 -20.69 -18.51 -21.00
CA GLN A 54 -20.51 -19.79 -21.71
C GLN A 54 -21.46 -20.89 -21.19
N ALA A 55 -21.90 -20.83 -19.93
CA ALA A 55 -22.76 -21.82 -19.30
C ALA A 55 -24.25 -21.75 -19.70
N ASN A 56 -24.64 -21.01 -20.74
CA ASN A 56 -26.00 -20.89 -21.28
C ASN A 56 -27.09 -20.61 -20.22
N GLY A 57 -27.12 -19.40 -19.65
CA GLY A 57 -28.34 -18.82 -19.09
C GLY A 57 -29.02 -19.59 -17.94
N ALA A 58 -28.34 -20.54 -17.29
CA ALA A 58 -28.81 -21.09 -16.03
C ALA A 58 -28.73 -19.99 -14.98
N GLN A 59 -29.86 -19.33 -14.72
CA GLN A 59 -30.08 -18.55 -13.50
C GLN A 59 -30.03 -19.51 -12.31
N GLY A 60 -28.85 -19.97 -11.93
CA GLY A 60 -28.57 -20.24 -10.53
C GLY A 60 -28.55 -18.87 -9.88
N GLY A 61 -29.66 -18.45 -9.26
CA GLY A 61 -29.67 -17.23 -8.47
C GLY A 61 -28.47 -17.26 -7.53
N ALA A 62 -27.68 -16.19 -7.49
CA ALA A 62 -26.59 -16.06 -6.53
C ALA A 62 -27.16 -16.44 -5.16
N GLN A 63 -26.74 -17.60 -4.63
CA GLN A 63 -27.11 -17.95 -3.27
C GLN A 63 -26.49 -16.84 -2.43
N ARG A 64 -27.34 -16.05 -1.75
CA ARG A 64 -26.85 -15.11 -0.75
C ARG A 64 -25.89 -15.87 0.15
N SER A 65 -24.74 -15.28 0.40
CA SER A 65 -23.76 -15.77 1.37
C SER A 65 -24.48 -16.27 2.62
N THR A 66 -24.24 -17.52 3.01
CA THR A 66 -24.65 -18.11 4.30
C THR A 66 -23.64 -17.78 5.39
N GLY A 67 -23.05 -16.58 5.32
CA GLY A 67 -22.20 -16.05 6.37
C GLY A 67 -22.90 -16.18 7.70
N ARG A 68 -22.24 -16.83 8.66
CA ARG A 68 -22.80 -17.10 9.99
C ARG A 68 -21.73 -16.89 11.03
N ASP A 69 -22.16 -16.60 12.24
CA ASP A 69 -21.24 -16.35 13.35
C ASP A 69 -21.30 -17.51 14.34
N ILE A 70 -20.14 -17.92 14.84
CA ILE A 70 -20.03 -18.83 15.97
C ILE A 70 -19.29 -18.08 17.08
N GLY A 71 -20.06 -17.51 18.01
CA GLY A 71 -19.52 -16.57 19.00
C GLY A 71 -19.10 -15.26 18.33
N ASN A 72 -17.82 -14.89 18.48
CA ASN A 72 -17.22 -13.70 17.84
C ASN A 72 -16.32 -14.06 16.65
N VAL A 73 -16.50 -15.24 16.07
CA VAL A 73 -15.79 -15.68 14.87
C VAL A 73 -16.79 -15.79 13.73
N ALA A 74 -16.55 -15.05 12.65
CA ALA A 74 -17.36 -15.08 11.45
C ALA A 74 -16.92 -16.24 10.55
N ILE A 75 -17.88 -16.95 9.96
CA ILE A 75 -17.64 -18.06 9.04
C ILE A 75 -18.10 -17.64 7.65
N ILE A 76 -17.18 -17.70 6.68
CA ILE A 76 -17.48 -17.42 5.27
C ILE A 76 -17.23 -18.68 4.46
N GLU A 77 -18.20 -19.05 3.62
CA GLU A 77 -18.08 -20.20 2.75
C GLU A 77 -17.33 -19.85 1.46
N ASP A 78 -16.43 -20.73 1.01
CA ASP A 78 -15.80 -20.71 -0.31
C ASP A 78 -16.84 -20.93 -1.40
N SER A 79 -17.48 -19.83 -1.77
CA SER A 79 -18.49 -19.78 -2.81
C SER A 79 -18.31 -18.47 -3.58
N ASP A 80 -18.76 -18.44 -4.83
CA ASP A 80 -18.75 -17.25 -5.68
C ASP A 80 -17.38 -16.57 -5.86
N GLY A 81 -16.29 -17.33 -5.75
CA GLY A 81 -14.93 -16.87 -6.02
C GLY A 81 -14.17 -16.34 -4.80
N VAL A 82 -14.56 -16.71 -3.58
CA VAL A 82 -13.75 -16.52 -2.35
C VAL A 82 -12.42 -17.25 -2.48
N VAL A 83 -12.42 -18.50 -2.97
CA VAL A 83 -11.22 -19.19 -3.44
C VAL A 83 -11.26 -19.28 -4.96
N ALA A 84 -10.17 -18.89 -5.61
CA ALA A 84 -10.09 -18.97 -7.06
C ALA A 84 -8.64 -19.11 -7.56
N LYS A 85 -8.51 -19.65 -8.77
CA LYS A 85 -7.32 -19.48 -9.61
C LYS A 85 -7.45 -18.16 -10.35
N ARG A 86 -6.87 -17.09 -9.80
CA ARG A 86 -7.25 -15.72 -10.17
C ARG A 86 -6.68 -15.24 -11.51
N ASN A 87 -5.51 -15.74 -11.94
CA ASN A 87 -4.93 -15.40 -13.25
C ASN A 87 -3.97 -16.50 -13.79
N PRO A 88 -4.46 -17.64 -14.31
CA PRO A 88 -3.61 -18.70 -14.86
C PRO A 88 -2.71 -18.19 -16.00
N PHE A 89 -1.52 -18.80 -16.18
CA PHE A 89 -0.59 -18.39 -17.22
C PHE A 89 -1.17 -18.60 -18.63
N ASP A 90 -1.33 -17.52 -19.39
CA ASP A 90 -2.01 -17.52 -20.70
C ASP A 90 -1.12 -17.02 -21.86
N LEU A 91 0.18 -16.85 -21.60
CA LEU A 91 1.17 -16.42 -22.58
C LEU A 91 1.87 -17.60 -23.28
N ASP A 92 1.56 -18.84 -22.92
CA ASP A 92 2.22 -20.01 -23.53
C ASP A 92 1.96 -20.05 -25.05
N LEU A 93 2.97 -20.51 -25.80
CA LEU A 93 3.00 -20.52 -27.27
C LEU A 93 2.88 -19.13 -27.93
N LYS A 94 3.08 -18.05 -27.18
CA LYS A 94 3.08 -16.66 -27.69
C LYS A 94 4.45 -16.00 -27.50
N THR A 95 4.61 -14.86 -28.15
CA THR A 95 5.76 -13.97 -27.95
C THR A 95 5.28 -12.59 -27.51
N LEU A 96 5.74 -12.15 -26.33
CA LEU A 96 5.54 -10.80 -25.81
C LEU A 96 6.71 -9.92 -26.22
N THR A 97 6.46 -8.87 -27.00
CA THR A 97 7.48 -7.93 -27.46
C THR A 97 7.32 -6.59 -26.76
N PHE A 98 8.39 -6.08 -26.14
CA PHE A 98 8.51 -4.70 -25.69
C PHE A 98 9.31 -3.90 -26.72
N THR A 99 8.74 -2.81 -27.22
CA THR A 99 9.37 -1.93 -28.20
C THR A 99 9.61 -0.56 -27.56
N PRO A 100 10.86 -0.05 -27.56
CA PRO A 100 11.15 1.26 -27.03
C PRO A 100 10.49 2.35 -27.90
N THR A 101 10.00 3.39 -27.24
CA THR A 101 9.38 4.56 -27.89
C THR A 101 10.40 5.56 -28.42
N THR A 102 11.64 5.48 -27.95
CA THR A 102 12.77 6.33 -28.32
C THR A 102 14.05 5.49 -28.39
N SER A 103 15.08 5.97 -29.10
CA SER A 103 16.37 5.28 -29.18
C SER A 103 17.12 5.16 -27.85
N LYS A 104 16.77 5.98 -26.85
CA LYS A 104 17.30 5.87 -25.48
C LYS A 104 16.53 4.87 -24.61
N ALA A 105 15.47 4.27 -25.15
CA ALA A 105 14.63 3.30 -24.46
C ALA A 105 14.12 3.78 -23.09
N THR A 106 13.76 5.06 -22.98
CA THR A 106 13.23 5.66 -21.74
C THR A 106 11.79 5.25 -21.44
N ALA A 107 11.09 4.68 -22.42
CA ALA A 107 9.74 4.13 -22.25
C ALA A 107 9.44 3.08 -23.33
N TYR A 108 8.56 2.13 -23.01
CA TYR A 108 8.21 0.99 -23.86
C TYR A 108 6.72 0.90 -24.17
N LYS A 109 6.39 0.31 -25.32
CA LYS A 109 5.07 -0.28 -25.59
C LYS A 109 5.20 -1.79 -25.65
N PHE A 110 4.12 -2.53 -25.42
CA PHE A 110 4.14 -3.97 -25.57
C PHE A 110 3.12 -4.47 -26.60
N ARG A 111 3.41 -5.63 -27.18
CA ARG A 111 2.50 -6.35 -28.07
C ARG A 111 2.69 -7.85 -27.91
N LEU A 112 1.58 -8.59 -27.94
CA LEU A 112 1.58 -10.05 -27.95
C LEU A 112 1.31 -10.56 -29.36
N THR A 113 2.10 -11.51 -29.85
CA THR A 113 1.97 -12.13 -31.18
C THR A 113 2.14 -13.65 -31.13
N GLY A 114 1.63 -14.35 -32.14
CA GLY A 114 1.96 -15.76 -32.39
C GLY A 114 3.25 -15.86 -33.17
N ASP A 115 4.38 -15.81 -32.48
CA ASP A 115 5.72 -16.11 -33.02
C ASP A 115 6.34 -17.21 -32.14
N PRO A 116 6.81 -18.33 -32.70
CA PRO A 116 7.27 -19.44 -31.89
C PRO A 116 8.64 -19.22 -31.23
N TYR A 117 8.87 -20.02 -30.21
CA TYR A 117 10.16 -20.24 -29.59
C TYR A 117 11.22 -20.72 -30.62
N ASP A 118 12.34 -19.99 -30.72
CA ASP A 118 13.54 -20.33 -31.49
C ASP A 118 14.31 -21.47 -30.82
N ALA A 119 13.95 -22.71 -31.16
CA ALA A 119 14.63 -23.91 -30.67
C ALA A 119 16.06 -24.07 -31.22
N SER A 120 16.38 -23.41 -32.34
CA SER A 120 17.73 -23.43 -32.91
C SER A 120 18.69 -22.60 -32.07
N ALA A 121 18.28 -21.40 -31.65
CA ALA A 121 19.09 -20.58 -30.73
C ALA A 121 19.35 -21.30 -29.41
N ALA A 122 18.38 -22.03 -28.88
CA ALA A 122 18.56 -22.81 -27.66
C ALA A 122 19.53 -24.00 -27.83
N SER A 123 19.60 -24.61 -29.02
CA SER A 123 20.41 -25.81 -29.27
C SER A 123 21.87 -25.52 -29.61
N VAL A 124 22.15 -24.38 -30.25
CA VAL A 124 23.53 -23.96 -30.61
C VAL A 124 24.20 -23.12 -29.52
N GLY A 125 23.45 -22.60 -28.55
CA GLY A 125 23.96 -21.78 -27.47
C GLY A 125 24.88 -22.53 -26.52
N HIS A 126 25.82 -21.81 -25.90
CA HIS A 126 26.67 -22.40 -24.87
C HIS A 126 25.88 -22.54 -23.56
N LEU A 127 26.20 -23.57 -22.78
CA LEU A 127 25.58 -23.82 -21.48
C LEU A 127 26.12 -22.84 -20.44
N VAL A 128 25.23 -22.17 -19.74
CA VAL A 128 25.52 -21.39 -18.53
C VAL A 128 25.21 -22.28 -17.34
N LYS A 129 26.24 -22.64 -16.57
CA LYS A 129 26.08 -23.46 -15.37
C LYS A 129 25.59 -22.59 -14.23
N LEU A 130 24.38 -22.87 -13.78
CA LEU A 130 23.74 -22.21 -12.65
C LEU A 130 23.31 -23.28 -11.65
N SER A 131 23.56 -23.05 -10.36
CA SER A 131 22.86 -23.79 -9.32
C SER A 131 21.45 -23.24 -9.10
N ASP A 132 20.75 -23.81 -8.12
CA ASP A 132 19.62 -23.14 -7.49
C ASP A 132 20.07 -21.78 -6.90
N ASP A 133 19.19 -20.76 -6.96
CA ASP A 133 19.45 -19.40 -6.47
C ASP A 133 20.80 -18.80 -6.90
N ASP A 134 21.14 -18.86 -8.18
CA ASP A 134 22.47 -18.50 -8.68
C ASP A 134 22.42 -17.43 -9.79
N SER A 135 23.58 -16.86 -10.09
CA SER A 135 23.74 -15.84 -11.13
C SER A 135 25.06 -15.98 -11.87
N HIS A 136 25.01 -15.78 -13.19
CA HIS A 136 26.19 -15.79 -14.04
C HIS A 136 26.20 -14.55 -14.94
N ALA A 137 27.32 -13.83 -14.98
CA ALA A 137 27.46 -12.64 -15.83
C ALA A 137 27.82 -13.04 -17.26
N GLU A 138 27.11 -12.47 -18.24
CA GLU A 138 27.31 -12.68 -19.67
C GLU A 138 27.49 -11.32 -20.39
N PRO A 139 28.44 -11.19 -21.32
CA PRO A 139 28.60 -9.97 -22.10
C PRO A 139 27.48 -9.83 -23.14
N ILE A 140 26.96 -8.60 -23.30
CA ILE A 140 26.07 -8.25 -24.40
C ILE A 140 26.95 -7.73 -25.56
N PRO A 141 26.90 -8.31 -26.76
CA PRO A 141 27.80 -7.96 -27.88
C PRO A 141 27.51 -6.60 -28.54
N PHE A 142 26.60 -5.81 -27.97
CA PHE A 142 26.21 -4.48 -28.42
C PHE A 142 25.77 -3.62 -27.21
N PRO A 143 25.81 -2.28 -27.32
CA PRO A 143 25.26 -1.40 -26.29
C PRO A 143 23.74 -1.55 -26.22
N PHE A 144 23.23 -2.11 -25.13
CA PHE A 144 21.80 -2.34 -24.95
C PHE A 144 21.18 -1.21 -24.12
N ALA A 145 20.28 -0.44 -24.74
CA ALA A 145 19.54 0.63 -24.06
C ALA A 145 18.34 0.07 -23.29
N PHE A 146 18.27 0.34 -21.98
CA PHE A 146 17.19 -0.10 -21.11
C PHE A 146 16.87 0.96 -20.04
N PHE A 147 15.64 1.47 -20.04
CA PHE A 147 15.16 2.57 -19.18
C PHE A 147 16.14 3.75 -19.09
N GLY A 148 16.62 4.22 -20.24
CA GLY A 148 17.50 5.39 -20.33
C GLY A 148 18.98 5.13 -20.03
N ASN A 149 19.35 3.92 -19.59
CA ASN A 149 20.73 3.52 -19.33
C ASN A 149 21.25 2.59 -20.43
N ILE A 150 22.57 2.52 -20.60
CA ILE A 150 23.23 1.64 -21.58
C ILE A 150 24.00 0.56 -20.83
N TYR A 151 23.74 -0.69 -21.16
CA TYR A 151 24.38 -1.87 -20.57
C TYR A 151 25.19 -2.65 -21.62
N GLN A 152 26.31 -3.23 -21.20
CA GLN A 152 27.18 -4.09 -22.02
C GLN A 152 27.37 -5.48 -21.42
N SER A 153 26.75 -5.74 -20.28
CA SER A 153 26.75 -7.03 -19.60
C SER A 153 25.42 -7.21 -18.89
N VAL A 154 25.04 -8.46 -18.67
CA VAL A 154 23.83 -8.83 -17.97
C VAL A 154 24.11 -10.03 -17.07
N SER A 155 23.47 -10.08 -15.91
CA SER A 155 23.46 -11.28 -15.09
C SER A 155 22.28 -12.15 -15.51
N VAL A 156 22.58 -13.38 -15.93
CA VAL A 156 21.61 -14.45 -16.18
C VAL A 156 21.38 -15.17 -14.85
N ASN A 157 20.15 -15.16 -14.37
CA ASN A 157 19.80 -15.69 -13.06
C ASN A 157 19.00 -16.98 -13.18
N SER A 158 19.14 -17.89 -12.22
CA SER A 158 18.48 -19.21 -12.22
C SER A 158 16.96 -19.12 -12.41
N ASP A 159 16.35 -18.15 -11.73
CA ASP A 159 14.91 -17.92 -11.61
C ASP A 159 14.22 -17.26 -12.80
N GLY A 160 14.70 -17.53 -14.02
CA GLY A 160 14.02 -17.06 -15.23
C GLY A 160 13.99 -15.54 -15.39
N ASN A 161 15.03 -14.84 -14.91
CA ASN A 161 15.15 -13.39 -15.03
C ASN A 161 16.59 -12.96 -15.37
N LEU A 162 16.70 -11.73 -15.85
CA LEU A 162 17.95 -11.03 -16.10
C LEU A 162 18.01 -9.78 -15.22
N THR A 163 19.16 -9.51 -14.62
CA THR A 163 19.44 -8.24 -13.90
C THR A 163 20.64 -7.52 -14.47
N PHE A 164 20.62 -6.19 -14.34
CA PHE A 164 21.74 -5.33 -14.69
C PHE A 164 22.48 -4.87 -13.44
N ASN A 165 23.74 -4.45 -13.59
CA ASN A 165 24.67 -4.05 -12.51
C ASN A 165 25.13 -5.17 -11.56
N ALA A 166 24.22 -6.00 -11.05
CA ALA A 166 24.52 -7.12 -10.16
C ALA A 166 23.61 -8.32 -10.41
N GLY A 167 24.10 -9.52 -10.07
CA GLY A 167 23.32 -10.76 -10.12
C GLY A 167 22.25 -10.84 -9.04
N ASP A 168 21.25 -11.68 -9.26
CA ASP A 168 20.22 -11.99 -8.27
C ASP A 168 20.27 -13.46 -7.85
N ASN A 169 20.92 -13.69 -6.72
CA ASN A 169 21.11 -15.00 -6.08
C ASN A 169 20.31 -15.11 -4.77
N ALA A 170 19.28 -14.28 -4.58
CA ALA A 170 18.50 -14.31 -3.35
C ALA A 170 17.40 -15.39 -3.42
N SER A 171 17.33 -16.21 -2.37
CA SER A 171 16.30 -17.24 -2.23
C SER A 171 14.91 -16.71 -1.86
N THR A 172 14.70 -15.39 -1.73
CA THR A 172 13.44 -14.76 -1.30
C THR A 172 12.29 -14.88 -2.32
N GLU A 173 11.09 -14.37 -2.02
CA GLU A 173 9.95 -14.37 -2.97
C GLU A 173 10.27 -13.81 -4.34
N ARG A 174 9.70 -14.42 -5.38
CA ARG A 174 9.63 -13.85 -6.73
C ARG A 174 8.35 -13.01 -6.86
N SER A 175 8.31 -11.88 -6.13
CA SER A 175 7.17 -10.94 -6.06
C SER A 175 7.37 -9.66 -6.88
N LEU A 176 6.30 -8.90 -7.15
CA LEU A 176 6.40 -7.64 -7.90
C LEU A 176 7.19 -6.62 -7.09
N GLY A 177 7.00 -6.63 -5.75
CA GLY A 177 7.82 -5.85 -4.83
C GLY A 177 9.32 -6.09 -5.05
N ARG A 178 9.77 -7.34 -5.15
CA ARG A 178 11.19 -7.65 -5.43
C ARG A 178 11.62 -7.21 -6.83
N MET A 179 10.77 -7.42 -7.83
CA MET A 179 11.04 -6.99 -9.22
C MET A 179 11.25 -5.47 -9.30
N VAL A 180 10.47 -4.69 -8.56
CA VAL A 180 10.52 -3.22 -8.56
C VAL A 180 11.63 -2.67 -7.65
N ALA A 181 11.84 -3.30 -6.49
CA ALA A 181 12.83 -2.86 -5.50
C ALA A 181 14.27 -3.19 -5.87
N GLY A 182 14.48 -4.29 -6.62
CA GLY A 182 15.81 -4.79 -6.97
C GLY A 182 16.52 -3.97 -8.05
N GLU A 183 17.61 -4.54 -8.57
CA GLU A 183 18.30 -4.00 -9.75
C GLU A 183 17.38 -3.89 -10.97
N PRO A 184 17.71 -3.05 -11.98
CA PRO A 184 17.01 -3.04 -13.26
C PRO A 184 16.91 -4.48 -13.80
N ARG A 185 15.70 -4.90 -14.17
CA ARG A 185 15.38 -6.32 -14.35
C ARG A 185 14.45 -6.58 -15.53
N ILE A 186 14.70 -7.70 -16.20
CA ILE A 186 13.86 -8.28 -17.26
C ILE A 186 13.40 -9.67 -16.80
N CYS A 187 12.09 -9.87 -16.70
CA CYS A 187 11.46 -11.08 -16.16
C CYS A 187 10.64 -11.76 -17.26
N PRO A 188 11.22 -12.62 -18.13
CA PRO A 188 10.44 -13.44 -19.04
C PRO A 188 9.56 -14.46 -18.28
N LEU A 189 10.05 -15.02 -17.17
CA LEU A 189 9.28 -15.88 -16.28
C LEU A 189 9.93 -15.88 -14.89
N PHE A 190 9.66 -14.85 -14.08
CA PHE A 190 10.28 -14.74 -12.76
C PHE A 190 9.61 -15.70 -11.77
N ARG A 191 10.30 -16.79 -11.46
CA ARG A 191 9.81 -17.93 -10.67
C ARG A 191 11.00 -18.70 -10.08
N ASP A 192 10.75 -19.41 -8.98
CA ASP A 192 11.72 -20.27 -8.30
C ASP A 192 12.06 -21.48 -9.18
N LEU A 193 13.20 -21.42 -9.89
CA LEU A 193 13.62 -22.41 -10.87
C LEU A 193 14.96 -23.03 -10.48
N ASP A 194 15.15 -24.31 -10.77
CA ASP A 194 16.39 -25.03 -10.45
C ASP A 194 17.06 -25.56 -11.74
N PRO A 195 17.91 -24.75 -12.40
CA PRO A 195 18.69 -25.17 -13.56
C PRO A 195 19.60 -26.37 -13.30
N SER A 196 20.02 -26.61 -12.05
CA SER A 196 20.93 -27.70 -11.71
C SER A 196 20.29 -29.08 -11.86
N LYS A 197 18.96 -29.14 -11.79
CA LYS A 197 18.15 -30.35 -12.01
C LYS A 197 17.68 -30.51 -13.46
N ALA A 198 18.00 -29.57 -14.35
CA ALA A 198 17.60 -29.62 -15.74
C ALA A 198 18.59 -30.45 -16.58
N LEU A 199 18.07 -31.20 -17.55
CA LEU A 199 18.92 -31.96 -18.49
C LEU A 199 19.69 -31.03 -19.45
N LYS A 200 19.06 -29.93 -19.89
CA LYS A 200 19.64 -28.94 -20.81
C LYS A 200 19.98 -27.60 -20.15
N GLY A 201 19.30 -27.24 -19.06
CA GLY A 201 19.63 -26.05 -18.28
C GLY A 201 19.37 -24.74 -19.01
N VAL A 202 20.24 -23.76 -18.75
CA VAL A 202 20.18 -22.41 -19.34
C VAL A 202 21.24 -22.29 -20.42
N THR A 203 20.85 -21.92 -21.64
CA THR A 203 21.77 -21.69 -22.75
C THR A 203 21.74 -20.26 -23.24
N VAL A 204 22.90 -19.75 -23.66
CA VAL A 204 23.06 -18.41 -24.20
C VAL A 204 23.59 -18.47 -25.63
N THR A 205 22.93 -17.76 -26.53
CA THR A 205 23.37 -17.54 -27.91
C THR A 205 23.43 -16.05 -28.15
N SER A 206 24.57 -15.54 -28.61
CA SER A 206 24.74 -14.11 -28.87
C SER A 206 25.59 -13.83 -30.10
N ASP A 207 25.22 -12.78 -30.82
CA ASP A 207 25.98 -12.20 -31.93
C ASP A 207 25.68 -10.69 -32.01
N ALA A 208 26.26 -9.97 -32.98
CA ALA A 208 26.08 -8.52 -33.11
C ALA A 208 24.62 -8.07 -33.38
N THR A 209 23.71 -8.99 -33.70
CA THR A 209 22.31 -8.72 -34.06
C THR A 209 21.31 -9.07 -32.95
N ARG A 210 21.65 -10.00 -32.05
CA ARG A 210 20.78 -10.41 -30.94
C ARG A 210 21.53 -11.13 -29.81
N PHE A 211 20.98 -11.03 -28.60
CA PHE A 211 21.39 -11.78 -27.42
C PHE A 211 20.20 -12.60 -26.92
N VAL A 212 20.32 -13.92 -26.85
CA VAL A 212 19.23 -14.85 -26.53
C VAL A 212 19.62 -15.71 -25.34
N VAL A 213 18.76 -15.73 -24.32
CA VAL A 213 18.88 -16.64 -23.17
C VAL A 213 17.69 -17.58 -23.17
N SER A 214 17.95 -18.88 -23.11
CA SER A 214 16.92 -19.93 -23.14
C SER A 214 16.98 -20.78 -21.88
N TRP A 215 15.87 -20.86 -21.15
CA TRP A 215 15.67 -21.85 -20.09
C TRP A 215 14.97 -23.04 -20.74
N VAL A 216 15.67 -24.18 -20.83
CA VAL A 216 15.21 -25.34 -21.59
C VAL A 216 14.87 -26.50 -20.66
N GLN A 217 13.58 -26.78 -20.52
CA GLN A 217 13.08 -27.80 -19.59
C GLN A 217 13.66 -27.63 -18.19
N VAL A 218 13.70 -26.39 -17.70
CA VAL A 218 14.18 -26.09 -16.35
C VAL A 218 13.02 -26.35 -15.39
N PRO A 219 13.17 -27.26 -14.41
CA PRO A 219 12.12 -27.51 -13.44
C PRO A 219 11.95 -26.30 -12.51
N GLU A 220 10.72 -26.10 -12.02
CA GLU A 220 10.56 -25.36 -10.76
C GLU A 220 11.37 -26.04 -9.66
N TYR A 221 11.86 -25.25 -8.71
CA TYR A 221 12.55 -25.81 -7.56
C TYR A 221 11.63 -26.79 -6.80
N SER A 222 12.20 -27.88 -6.32
CA SER A 222 11.55 -28.81 -5.40
C SER A 222 12.58 -29.52 -4.53
N ASP A 223 12.28 -29.69 -3.24
CA ASP A 223 13.12 -30.42 -2.29
C ASP A 223 13.21 -31.92 -2.64
N PHE A 224 12.16 -32.47 -3.27
CA PHE A 224 12.09 -33.89 -3.63
C PHE A 224 11.50 -34.10 -5.02
N GLY A 225 12.20 -34.87 -5.86
CA GLY A 225 11.76 -35.18 -7.22
C GLY A 225 11.98 -34.01 -8.20
N THR A 226 11.33 -34.09 -9.35
CA THR A 226 11.38 -33.08 -10.41
C THR A 226 10.00 -32.44 -10.57
N ALA A 227 9.93 -31.11 -10.38
CA ALA A 227 8.70 -30.35 -10.56
C ALA A 227 8.37 -30.11 -12.05
N SER A 228 7.33 -29.31 -12.32
CA SER A 228 6.93 -28.92 -13.67
C SER A 228 8.08 -28.23 -14.41
N LEU A 229 8.33 -28.67 -15.63
CA LEU A 229 9.39 -28.17 -16.50
C LEU A 229 8.91 -26.94 -17.27
N GLN A 230 9.72 -25.88 -17.29
CA GLN A 230 9.46 -24.63 -17.99
C GLN A 230 10.40 -24.49 -19.18
N THR A 231 9.85 -24.11 -20.34
CA THR A 231 10.66 -23.78 -21.53
C THR A 231 10.27 -22.42 -22.10
N PHE A 232 11.21 -21.48 -22.01
CA PHE A 232 11.03 -20.10 -22.47
C PHE A 232 12.37 -19.46 -22.81
N GLN A 233 12.30 -18.29 -23.44
CA GLN A 233 13.49 -17.50 -23.77
C GLN A 233 13.22 -16.01 -23.67
N VAL A 234 14.29 -15.25 -23.47
CA VAL A 234 14.35 -13.81 -23.68
C VAL A 234 15.32 -13.49 -24.82
N ARG A 235 14.95 -12.53 -25.66
CA ARG A 235 15.76 -12.02 -26.77
C ARG A 235 15.92 -10.52 -26.63
N LEU A 236 17.16 -10.05 -26.59
CA LEU A 236 17.53 -8.63 -26.56
C LEU A 236 18.14 -8.25 -27.91
N TYR A 237 17.89 -7.02 -28.35
CA TYR A 237 18.31 -6.54 -29.65
C TYR A 237 18.97 -5.14 -29.59
N PRO A 238 19.84 -4.78 -30.55
CA PRO A 238 20.62 -3.52 -30.51
C PRO A 238 19.79 -2.23 -30.48
N ASP A 239 18.57 -2.23 -31.00
CA ASP A 239 17.65 -1.09 -30.99
C ASP A 239 16.86 -0.96 -29.67
N GLY A 240 17.12 -1.84 -28.71
CA GLY A 240 16.49 -1.87 -27.39
C GLY A 240 15.18 -2.66 -27.33
N HIS A 241 14.75 -3.35 -28.40
CA HIS A 241 13.59 -4.22 -28.30
C HIS A 241 13.88 -5.51 -27.51
N ILE A 242 12.86 -5.99 -26.81
CA ILE A 242 12.92 -7.15 -25.92
C ILE A 242 11.79 -8.09 -26.31
N GLN A 243 12.07 -9.40 -26.40
CA GLN A 243 11.04 -10.40 -26.66
C GLN A 243 11.10 -11.53 -25.64
N PHE A 244 9.95 -11.95 -25.12
CA PHE A 244 9.78 -13.17 -24.34
C PHE A 244 9.00 -14.17 -25.18
N ALA A 245 9.53 -15.38 -25.37
CA ALA A 245 8.86 -16.43 -26.16
C ALA A 245 8.76 -17.73 -25.37
N TYR A 246 7.59 -18.36 -25.41
CA TYR A 246 7.21 -19.49 -24.56
C TYR A 246 6.92 -20.76 -25.38
N ASN A 247 7.28 -21.93 -24.86
CA ASN A 247 7.03 -23.22 -25.53
C ASN A 247 6.92 -24.38 -24.52
N GLY A 248 5.89 -24.30 -23.68
CA GLY A 248 5.64 -25.26 -22.61
C GLY A 248 5.88 -24.62 -21.25
N ILE A 249 4.91 -23.80 -20.84
CA ILE A 249 4.85 -23.21 -19.50
C ILE A 249 3.76 -23.90 -18.72
N ASN A 250 4.14 -24.48 -17.61
CA ASN A 250 3.27 -25.20 -16.70
C ASN A 250 3.62 -24.81 -15.27
N THR A 251 3.30 -23.56 -14.91
CA THR A 251 3.60 -23.00 -13.59
C THR A 251 2.33 -22.56 -12.88
N GLY A 252 2.33 -22.72 -11.55
CA GLY A 252 1.25 -22.27 -10.68
C GLY A 252 1.25 -20.77 -10.39
N SER A 253 2.36 -20.07 -10.65
CA SER A 253 2.43 -18.60 -10.51
C SER A 253 3.71 -18.08 -11.17
N ALA A 254 3.69 -16.86 -11.70
CA ALA A 254 4.90 -16.21 -12.21
C ALA A 254 4.70 -14.71 -12.28
N ILE A 255 5.81 -13.97 -12.34
CA ILE A 255 5.81 -12.55 -12.71
C ILE A 255 6.50 -12.38 -14.05
N VAL A 256 5.83 -11.70 -14.96
CA VAL A 256 6.33 -11.40 -16.30
C VAL A 256 6.40 -9.89 -16.49
N GLY A 257 7.51 -9.36 -17.01
CA GLY A 257 7.59 -7.94 -17.33
C GLY A 257 9.01 -7.37 -17.32
N ILE A 258 9.08 -6.04 -17.29
CA ILE A 258 10.34 -5.27 -17.21
C ILE A 258 10.24 -4.18 -16.14
N ALA A 259 11.34 -3.90 -15.43
CA ALA A 259 11.43 -2.87 -14.40
C ALA A 259 12.75 -2.09 -14.47
N PRO A 260 12.73 -0.75 -14.27
CA PRO A 260 13.95 0.05 -14.10
C PRO A 260 14.66 -0.20 -12.76
N GLY A 261 14.04 -0.92 -11.83
CA GLY A 261 14.59 -1.24 -10.51
C GLY A 261 14.57 -0.05 -9.54
N ASN A 262 15.01 -0.28 -8.30
CA ASN A 262 15.18 0.72 -7.24
C ASN A 262 13.94 1.63 -7.01
N PHE A 263 12.72 1.10 -7.19
CA PHE A 263 11.46 1.86 -7.15
C PHE A 263 11.43 3.12 -8.03
N GLN A 264 12.14 3.10 -9.16
CA GLN A 264 12.15 4.23 -10.08
C GLN A 264 10.82 4.35 -10.82
N GLY A 265 10.00 5.31 -10.39
CA GLY A 265 8.70 5.62 -11.01
C GLY A 265 7.59 4.67 -10.59
N SER A 266 6.38 4.88 -11.12
CA SER A 266 5.19 4.11 -10.75
C SER A 266 5.05 2.82 -11.56
N SER A 267 4.88 1.70 -10.87
CA SER A 267 4.62 0.39 -11.48
C SER A 267 3.20 0.26 -12.04
N SER A 268 3.08 -0.39 -13.19
CA SER A 268 1.82 -0.72 -13.87
C SER A 268 1.63 -2.24 -13.96
N VAL A 269 0.56 -2.77 -13.33
CA VAL A 269 0.15 -4.18 -13.47
C VAL A 269 -0.94 -4.29 -14.55
N VAL A 270 -0.67 -5.04 -15.61
CA VAL A 270 -1.49 -5.10 -16.83
C VAL A 270 -1.87 -6.54 -17.18
N SER A 271 -2.81 -6.71 -18.11
CA SER A 271 -2.95 -7.98 -18.85
C SER A 271 -2.27 -7.81 -20.21
N PHE A 272 -1.22 -8.58 -20.46
CA PHE A 272 -0.53 -8.59 -21.74
C PHE A 272 -1.40 -9.19 -22.84
N LEU A 273 -2.28 -10.14 -22.51
CA LEU A 273 -3.25 -10.69 -23.44
C LEU A 273 -4.27 -9.65 -23.92
N ALA A 274 -4.78 -8.82 -23.00
CA ALA A 274 -5.76 -7.78 -23.34
C ALA A 274 -5.17 -6.67 -24.22
N GLY A 275 -3.85 -6.47 -24.17
CA GLY A 275 -3.17 -5.39 -24.88
C GLY A 275 -3.29 -4.03 -24.18
N SER A 276 -2.53 -3.04 -24.64
CA SER A 276 -2.63 -1.65 -24.16
C SER A 276 -2.13 -0.66 -25.21
N PRO A 277 -2.77 0.50 -25.39
CA PRO A 277 -2.25 1.59 -26.23
C PRO A 277 -1.20 2.46 -25.50
N ALA A 278 -1.05 2.30 -24.17
CA ALA A 278 -0.20 3.15 -23.35
C ALA A 278 1.29 2.92 -23.60
N SER A 279 2.10 3.91 -23.22
CA SER A 279 3.56 3.79 -23.15
C SER A 279 4.00 3.84 -21.69
N TYR A 280 4.97 3.02 -21.33
CA TYR A 280 5.39 2.77 -19.95
C TYR A 280 6.84 3.22 -19.76
N SER A 281 7.05 4.28 -18.98
CA SER A 281 8.39 4.82 -18.65
C SER A 281 8.98 4.25 -17.35
N SER A 282 8.31 3.29 -16.74
CA SER A 282 8.70 2.59 -15.52
C SER A 282 8.21 1.14 -15.61
N THR A 283 8.13 0.42 -14.48
CA THR A 283 7.75 -0.99 -14.42
C THR A 283 6.42 -1.25 -15.10
N VAL A 284 6.41 -2.25 -15.99
CA VAL A 284 5.19 -2.84 -16.56
C VAL A 284 5.29 -4.36 -16.42
N ALA A 285 4.30 -4.94 -15.74
CA ALA A 285 4.32 -6.36 -15.40
C ALA A 285 2.91 -6.96 -15.38
N GLU A 286 2.84 -8.28 -15.44
CA GLU A 286 1.65 -9.08 -15.17
C GLU A 286 2.02 -10.16 -14.13
N ARG A 287 1.10 -10.41 -13.19
CA ARG A 287 1.24 -11.45 -12.17
C ARG A 287 0.26 -12.57 -12.48
N PHE A 288 0.79 -13.77 -12.64
CA PHE A 288 0.02 -14.98 -12.86
C PHE A 288 -0.10 -15.78 -11.56
N GLY A 289 -1.30 -16.33 -11.33
CA GLY A 289 -1.66 -17.18 -10.19
C GLY A 289 -2.69 -18.24 -10.62
N GLY A 290 -2.20 -19.46 -10.85
CA GLY A 290 -2.94 -20.65 -11.26
C GLY A 290 -3.19 -21.67 -10.14
N ASN A 291 -2.71 -21.40 -8.93
CA ASN A 291 -3.07 -22.13 -7.71
C ASN A 291 -4.37 -21.57 -7.10
N ASN A 292 -5.00 -22.35 -6.23
CA ASN A 292 -6.11 -21.84 -5.43
C ASN A 292 -5.56 -20.81 -4.45
N GLU A 293 -6.15 -19.61 -4.46
CA GLU A 293 -5.79 -18.50 -3.58
C GLU A 293 -7.07 -17.90 -3.00
N ILE A 294 -6.96 -17.36 -1.78
CA ILE A 294 -8.03 -16.55 -1.19
C ILE A 294 -8.08 -15.22 -1.94
N ASP A 295 -9.19 -14.93 -2.61
CA ASP A 295 -9.50 -13.60 -3.13
C ASP A 295 -10.01 -12.73 -1.98
N ILE A 296 -9.09 -12.12 -1.24
CA ILE A 296 -9.40 -11.34 -0.03
C ILE A 296 -10.42 -10.23 -0.28
N GLN A 297 -10.49 -9.70 -1.50
CA GLN A 297 -11.45 -8.68 -1.89
C GLN A 297 -12.87 -9.26 -1.94
N THR A 298 -13.04 -10.40 -2.63
CA THR A 298 -14.33 -11.13 -2.65
C THR A 298 -14.72 -11.60 -1.25
N ALA A 299 -13.77 -12.13 -0.47
CA ALA A 299 -14.02 -12.58 0.91
C ALA A 299 -14.48 -11.42 1.82
N THR A 300 -13.87 -10.25 1.69
CA THR A 300 -14.24 -9.05 2.46
C THR A 300 -15.60 -8.49 2.03
N GLN A 301 -15.89 -8.48 0.73
CA GLN A 301 -17.22 -8.11 0.23
C GLN A 301 -18.30 -9.02 0.84
N LYS A 302 -18.06 -10.34 0.86
CA LYS A 302 -18.97 -11.30 1.49
C LYS A 302 -19.12 -11.12 3.00
N PHE A 303 -18.06 -10.72 3.70
CA PHE A 303 -18.15 -10.37 5.11
C PHE A 303 -19.14 -9.22 5.34
N TYR A 304 -19.04 -8.15 4.55
CA TYR A 304 -19.93 -6.98 4.65
C TYR A 304 -21.33 -7.17 4.08
N GLU A 305 -21.63 -8.31 3.43
CA GLU A 305 -23.01 -8.68 3.10
C GLU A 305 -23.83 -9.02 4.35
N THR A 306 -23.18 -9.57 5.39
CA THR A 306 -23.84 -10.01 6.63
C THR A 306 -23.49 -9.14 7.83
N HIS A 307 -22.35 -8.45 7.80
CA HIS A 307 -21.86 -7.59 8.88
C HIS A 307 -21.92 -6.11 8.50
N ASP A 308 -22.11 -5.25 9.50
CA ASP A 308 -22.03 -3.79 9.29
C ASP A 308 -20.57 -3.33 9.09
N ASP A 309 -20.37 -2.16 8.48
CA ASP A 309 -19.06 -1.51 8.23
C ASP A 309 -18.43 -0.95 9.51
N ALA A 310 -18.15 -1.83 10.48
CA ALA A 310 -17.75 -1.53 11.85
C ALA A 310 -16.30 -1.94 12.18
N TYR A 311 -15.48 -2.28 11.19
CA TYR A 311 -14.17 -2.90 11.41
C TYR A 311 -13.07 -2.15 10.67
N ASP A 312 -11.98 -1.84 11.38
CA ASP A 312 -10.78 -1.25 10.78
C ASP A 312 -9.93 -2.30 10.07
N TYR A 313 -10.01 -3.56 10.54
CA TYR A 313 -9.38 -4.71 9.90
C TYR A 313 -10.33 -5.90 9.76
N VAL A 314 -10.11 -6.71 8.74
CA VAL A 314 -10.66 -8.08 8.62
C VAL A 314 -9.50 -9.05 8.51
N ALA A 315 -9.45 -10.04 9.40
CA ALA A 315 -8.40 -11.06 9.46
C ALA A 315 -8.94 -12.43 9.06
N PHE A 316 -8.43 -12.97 7.97
CA PHE A 316 -8.83 -14.26 7.42
C PHE A 316 -7.86 -15.38 7.82
N PHE A 317 -8.41 -16.42 8.45
CA PHE A 317 -7.88 -17.78 8.44
C PHE A 317 -8.68 -18.62 7.45
N ASN A 318 -8.15 -19.79 7.06
CA ASN A 318 -8.95 -20.78 6.32
C ASN A 318 -8.75 -22.22 6.83
N ASP A 319 -9.79 -23.05 6.70
CA ASP A 319 -9.79 -24.49 7.05
C ASP A 319 -9.49 -25.40 5.84
N GLU A 320 -9.19 -24.80 4.68
CA GLU A 320 -9.02 -25.51 3.41
C GLU A 320 -7.56 -25.78 3.05
N ASP A 321 -6.64 -25.51 3.98
CA ASP A 321 -5.19 -25.62 3.79
C ASP A 321 -4.66 -24.80 2.61
N ILE A 322 -5.29 -23.65 2.33
CA ILE A 322 -4.89 -22.71 1.29
C ILE A 322 -3.82 -21.76 1.86
N PRO A 323 -2.58 -21.76 1.35
CA PRO A 323 -1.53 -20.85 1.79
C PRO A 323 -1.92 -19.37 1.59
N ALA A 324 -1.40 -18.48 2.42
CA ALA A 324 -1.62 -17.03 2.24
C ALA A 324 -1.05 -16.55 0.89
N GLY A 325 0.04 -17.16 0.42
CA GLY A 325 0.62 -16.94 -0.90
C GLY A 325 1.86 -17.81 -1.11
N PRO A 326 2.50 -17.77 -2.30
CA PRO A 326 3.69 -18.56 -2.58
C PRO A 326 4.85 -18.29 -1.60
N GLY A 327 5.05 -19.22 -0.66
CA GLY A 327 6.07 -19.11 0.39
C GLY A 327 5.66 -18.21 1.57
N ALA A 328 4.48 -17.59 1.55
CA ALA A 328 4.03 -16.68 2.59
C ALA A 328 3.24 -17.35 3.71
N VAL A 329 3.60 -17.05 4.97
CA VAL A 329 2.83 -17.49 6.14
C VAL A 329 1.59 -16.61 6.28
N SER A 330 1.80 -15.30 6.24
CA SER A 330 0.75 -14.28 6.34
C SER A 330 1.15 -13.02 5.57
N TRP A 331 0.20 -12.12 5.37
CA TRP A 331 0.44 -10.76 4.91
C TRP A 331 -0.76 -9.86 5.20
N GLU A 332 -0.51 -8.56 5.19
CA GLU A 332 -1.49 -7.48 5.24
C GLU A 332 -1.59 -6.73 3.91
N GLN A 333 -2.80 -6.23 3.64
CA GLN A 333 -3.07 -5.28 2.58
C GLN A 333 -3.81 -4.06 3.12
N THR A 334 -3.14 -2.91 3.12
CA THR A 334 -3.79 -1.62 3.39
C THR A 334 -4.69 -1.26 2.22
N VAL A 335 -5.95 -1.00 2.49
CA VAL A 335 -6.97 -0.61 1.49
C VAL A 335 -7.40 0.85 1.62
N ARG A 336 -7.16 1.47 2.78
CA ARG A 336 -7.43 2.89 3.01
C ARG A 336 -6.36 3.49 3.91
N ASN A 337 -5.75 4.57 3.42
CA ASN A 337 -4.81 5.38 4.15
C ASN A 337 -5.16 6.86 3.99
N ASN A 338 -5.40 7.55 5.11
CA ASN A 338 -5.66 8.99 5.16
C ASN A 338 -4.60 9.77 5.97
N ARG A 339 -3.46 9.14 6.22
CA ARG A 339 -2.37 9.63 7.08
C ARG A 339 -1.12 9.92 6.25
N THR A 340 -0.20 10.68 6.82
CA THR A 340 1.11 11.01 6.22
C THR A 340 2.21 11.03 7.28
N GLY A 341 3.48 11.12 6.86
CA GLY A 341 4.62 11.27 7.76
C GLY A 341 5.17 9.97 8.33
N TYR A 342 5.00 8.85 7.61
CA TYR A 342 5.50 7.53 8.02
C TYR A 342 5.99 6.65 6.86
N GLY A 343 6.29 7.24 5.71
CA GLY A 343 6.82 6.54 4.54
C GLY A 343 5.76 5.96 3.58
N ASP A 344 4.47 6.18 3.85
CA ASP A 344 3.37 5.82 2.95
C ASP A 344 2.51 7.05 2.59
N PHE A 345 1.70 6.92 1.53
CA PHE A 345 0.90 8.00 0.95
C PHE A 345 -0.62 7.75 1.07
N PRO A 346 -1.45 8.81 1.11
CA PRO A 346 -2.90 8.64 1.18
C PRO A 346 -3.51 8.02 -0.08
N PHE A 347 -4.45 7.09 0.11
CA PHE A 347 -5.32 6.50 -0.92
C PHE A 347 -6.56 5.85 -0.29
N ASP A 348 -7.57 5.53 -1.09
CA ASP A 348 -8.77 4.82 -0.62
C ASP A 348 -9.33 3.92 -1.72
N ASP A 349 -9.19 2.61 -1.55
CA ASP A 349 -9.83 1.56 -2.35
C ASP A 349 -10.81 0.73 -1.52
N ALA A 350 -11.10 1.08 -0.26
CA ALA A 350 -11.88 0.21 0.61
C ALA A 350 -13.31 -0.03 0.08
N SER A 351 -13.83 0.86 -0.77
CA SER A 351 -15.10 0.64 -1.48
C SER A 351 -15.05 -0.58 -2.40
N ASP A 352 -13.89 -0.88 -2.99
CA ASP A 352 -13.67 -2.07 -3.81
C ASP A 352 -13.75 -3.35 -2.96
N TYR A 353 -13.60 -3.24 -1.63
CA TYR A 353 -13.71 -4.34 -0.66
C TYR A 353 -15.08 -4.39 0.04
N GLY A 354 -16.02 -3.50 -0.32
CA GLY A 354 -17.36 -3.44 0.28
C GLY A 354 -17.49 -2.49 1.48
N SER A 355 -16.41 -1.79 1.88
CA SER A 355 -16.43 -0.81 2.97
C SER A 355 -16.45 0.63 2.44
N THR A 356 -17.49 1.37 2.79
CA THR A 356 -17.62 2.77 2.37
C THR A 356 -16.96 3.77 3.32
N SER A 357 -16.59 3.33 4.53
CA SER A 357 -16.21 4.26 5.60
C SER A 357 -15.14 3.79 6.58
N ARG A 358 -15.09 2.50 6.96
CA ARG A 358 -14.30 2.08 8.14
C ARG A 358 -13.04 1.27 7.84
N LEU A 359 -13.11 0.30 6.93
CA LEU A 359 -12.01 -0.63 6.65
C LEU A 359 -10.74 0.12 6.27
N GLN A 360 -9.62 -0.28 6.88
CA GLN A 360 -8.29 0.27 6.62
C GLN A 360 -7.36 -0.79 6.05
N ALA A 361 -7.48 -2.03 6.50
CA ALA A 361 -6.57 -3.11 6.14
C ALA A 361 -7.23 -4.49 6.17
N VAL A 362 -6.71 -5.42 5.37
CA VAL A 362 -7.16 -6.81 5.34
C VAL A 362 -5.95 -7.73 5.57
N LEU A 363 -6.07 -8.65 6.51
CA LEU A 363 -5.01 -9.61 6.86
C LEU A 363 -5.37 -10.97 6.27
N ASN A 364 -4.47 -11.54 5.48
CA ASN A 364 -4.52 -12.93 5.07
C ASN A 364 -3.53 -13.73 5.92
N LEU A 365 -4.03 -14.40 6.95
CA LEU A 365 -3.21 -15.18 7.88
C LEU A 365 -2.94 -16.60 7.38
N GLY A 366 -3.54 -17.02 6.25
CA GLY A 366 -3.33 -18.33 5.68
C GLY A 366 -4.07 -19.47 6.41
N PRO A 367 -3.62 -20.72 6.25
CA PRO A 367 -4.35 -21.89 6.73
C PRO A 367 -4.16 -22.07 8.23
N LEU A 368 -5.24 -22.41 8.94
CA LEU A 368 -5.20 -22.51 10.40
C LEU A 368 -4.23 -23.60 10.89
N SER A 369 -4.03 -24.65 10.09
CA SER A 369 -3.15 -25.79 10.35
C SER A 369 -1.67 -25.43 10.56
N GLN A 370 -1.22 -24.25 10.11
CA GLN A 370 0.17 -23.81 10.28
C GLN A 370 0.43 -23.14 11.65
N PHE A 371 -0.62 -22.84 12.42
CA PHE A 371 -0.51 -22.16 13.70
C PHE A 371 -0.65 -23.11 14.89
N PRO A 372 0.13 -22.92 15.97
CA PRO A 372 -0.04 -23.71 17.19
C PRO A 372 -1.32 -23.32 17.92
N ILE A 373 -2.00 -24.29 18.54
CA ILE A 373 -3.25 -24.04 19.30
C ILE A 373 -3.02 -23.03 20.44
N ASP A 374 -1.89 -23.13 21.14
CA ASP A 374 -1.47 -22.14 22.12
C ASP A 374 -1.03 -20.84 21.40
N PRO A 375 -1.72 -19.69 21.62
CA PRO A 375 -1.41 -18.43 20.95
C PRO A 375 0.02 -17.91 21.21
N THR A 376 0.63 -18.36 22.31
CA THR A 376 1.96 -17.93 22.76
C THR A 376 3.08 -18.89 22.37
N ALA A 377 2.74 -20.08 21.86
CA ALA A 377 3.72 -21.02 21.32
C ALA A 377 4.30 -20.51 20.00
N LEU A 378 5.56 -20.86 19.73
CA LEU A 378 6.25 -20.42 18.52
C LEU A 378 5.58 -20.99 17.28
N VAL A 379 5.40 -20.15 16.26
CA VAL A 379 5.00 -20.59 14.93
C VAL A 379 6.23 -21.24 14.29
N SER A 380 6.15 -22.52 13.95
CA SER A 380 7.30 -23.32 13.47
C SER A 380 8.06 -22.66 12.30
N LEU A 381 7.33 -21.97 11.41
CA LEU A 381 7.89 -21.28 10.25
C LEU A 381 8.60 -19.96 10.57
N ARG A 382 8.44 -19.46 11.81
CA ARG A 382 9.00 -18.20 12.35
C ARG A 382 9.76 -18.39 13.67
N ALA A 383 10.04 -19.63 14.07
CA ALA A 383 10.59 -19.94 15.38
C ALA A 383 11.97 -19.30 15.58
N ASP A 384 12.81 -19.27 14.55
CA ASP A 384 14.16 -18.69 14.60
C ASP A 384 14.17 -17.19 14.91
N SER A 385 13.14 -16.47 14.46
CA SER A 385 12.97 -15.05 14.76
C SER A 385 12.17 -14.79 16.04
N GLY A 386 11.60 -15.83 16.67
CA GLY A 386 10.89 -15.73 17.95
C GLY A 386 9.41 -15.33 17.87
N TYR A 387 8.74 -15.52 16.73
CA TYR A 387 7.30 -15.25 16.64
C TYR A 387 6.46 -16.39 17.20
N ASN A 388 5.46 -16.00 17.98
CA ASN A 388 4.23 -16.76 18.20
C ASN A 388 3.07 -16.14 17.40
N THR A 389 1.88 -16.73 17.47
CA THR A 389 0.71 -16.27 16.71
C THR A 389 0.35 -14.82 17.05
N LEU A 390 0.36 -14.43 18.32
CA LEU A 390 0.02 -13.06 18.74
C LEU A 390 1.01 -12.02 18.19
N LYS A 391 2.32 -12.32 18.26
CA LYS A 391 3.38 -11.46 17.69
C LYS A 391 3.24 -11.33 16.18
N LEU A 392 2.91 -12.42 15.49
CA LEU A 392 2.72 -12.40 14.03
C LEU A 392 1.50 -11.56 13.66
N MET A 393 0.39 -11.71 14.38
CA MET A 393 -0.80 -10.88 14.16
C MET A 393 -0.53 -9.39 14.41
N ALA A 394 0.28 -9.04 15.42
CA ALA A 394 0.71 -7.66 15.62
C ALA A 394 1.64 -7.19 14.51
N HIS A 395 2.53 -8.02 14.01
CA HIS A 395 3.34 -7.71 12.83
C HIS A 395 2.45 -7.38 11.62
N GLU A 396 1.47 -8.22 11.29
CA GLU A 396 0.57 -7.98 10.16
C GLU A 396 -0.30 -6.73 10.37
N ALA A 397 -0.88 -6.55 11.56
CA ALA A 397 -1.64 -5.33 11.88
C ALA A 397 -0.76 -4.07 11.86
N GLY A 398 0.53 -4.20 12.20
CA GLY A 398 1.52 -3.13 12.17
C GLY A 398 1.78 -2.59 10.77
N HIS A 399 1.56 -3.40 9.72
CA HIS A 399 1.77 -2.98 8.33
C HIS A 399 0.88 -1.84 7.86
N LEU A 400 -0.23 -1.56 8.55
CA LEU A 400 -1.03 -0.35 8.31
C LEU A 400 -0.21 0.94 8.49
N PHE A 401 0.87 0.87 9.28
CA PHE A 401 1.70 2.01 9.65
C PHE A 401 3.20 1.81 9.36
N LEU A 402 3.68 0.57 9.17
CA LEU A 402 5.10 0.23 9.23
C LEU A 402 5.49 -0.87 8.23
N ALA A 403 6.76 -1.12 7.94
CA ALA A 403 7.89 -0.20 8.09
C ALA A 403 8.19 0.37 6.70
N TYR A 404 7.87 1.65 6.50
CA TYR A 404 8.09 2.33 5.21
C TYR A 404 8.97 3.59 5.33
N ALA A 405 9.21 4.07 6.56
CA ALA A 405 9.99 5.28 6.82
C ALA A 405 11.50 5.02 6.75
N SER A 406 12.25 5.99 6.24
CA SER A 406 13.71 5.94 6.31
C SER A 406 14.35 7.32 6.40
N VAL A 407 15.59 7.36 6.88
CA VAL A 407 16.50 8.49 6.71
C VAL A 407 17.08 8.51 5.29
N SER A 408 17.57 9.66 4.82
CA SER A 408 18.30 9.71 3.55
C SER A 408 19.69 9.08 3.68
N ASP A 409 20.12 8.37 2.65
CA ASP A 409 21.53 7.96 2.52
C ASP A 409 22.35 9.10 1.88
N PRO A 410 23.46 9.55 2.49
CA PRO A 410 24.29 10.62 1.94
C PRO A 410 24.88 10.35 0.54
N ASN A 411 25.06 9.08 0.17
CA ASN A 411 25.63 8.66 -1.10
C ASN A 411 24.55 8.34 -2.15
N ASN A 412 23.33 8.07 -1.71
CA ASN A 412 22.20 7.77 -2.59
C ASN A 412 20.87 8.26 -1.98
N PRO A 413 20.37 9.44 -2.36
CA PRO A 413 19.11 9.99 -1.84
C PRO A 413 17.86 9.11 -2.10
N LEU A 414 17.92 8.16 -3.05
CA LEU A 414 16.84 7.21 -3.33
C LEU A 414 16.90 5.97 -2.41
N ALA A 415 18.03 5.71 -1.75
CA ALA A 415 18.13 4.60 -0.83
C ALA A 415 17.30 4.83 0.43
N ARG A 416 16.84 3.72 1.01
CA ARG A 416 16.07 3.65 2.26
C ARG A 416 16.81 2.73 3.24
N PRO A 417 17.90 3.20 3.86
CA PRO A 417 18.86 2.35 4.57
C PRO A 417 18.32 1.73 5.86
N MET A 418 17.18 2.20 6.38
CA MET A 418 16.50 1.57 7.51
C MET A 418 15.60 0.40 7.10
N LEU A 419 15.36 0.20 5.81
CA LEU A 419 14.43 -0.81 5.30
C LEU A 419 15.18 -2.06 4.78
N GLY A 420 14.66 -3.23 5.16
CA GLY A 420 15.19 -4.54 4.82
C GLY A 420 14.38 -5.25 3.74
N LEU A 421 13.91 -6.46 4.08
CA LEU A 421 13.12 -7.32 3.21
C LEU A 421 11.84 -6.65 2.71
N GLN A 422 11.54 -6.84 1.43
CA GLN A 422 10.40 -6.25 0.69
C GLN A 422 10.24 -4.73 0.78
N GLN A 423 11.15 -4.03 1.46
CA GLN A 423 11.05 -2.61 1.77
C GLN A 423 9.76 -2.27 2.54
N ALA A 424 9.32 -3.23 3.36
CA ALA A 424 8.20 -3.14 4.29
C ALA A 424 8.60 -3.58 5.72
N HIS A 425 9.88 -3.87 5.94
CA HIS A 425 10.44 -4.40 7.19
C HIS A 425 11.66 -3.59 7.61
N TRP A 426 11.97 -3.58 8.90
CA TRP A 426 13.21 -2.96 9.38
C TRP A 426 14.45 -3.74 8.91
N ALA A 427 15.49 -3.02 8.53
CA ALA A 427 16.75 -3.62 8.10
C ALA A 427 17.42 -4.36 9.27
N PHE A 428 18.04 -5.52 9.00
CA PHE A 428 18.71 -6.32 10.02
C PHE A 428 19.75 -5.51 10.83
N ASN A 429 20.50 -4.64 10.14
CA ASN A 429 21.55 -3.80 10.71
C ASN A 429 21.03 -2.48 11.32
N PHE A 430 19.72 -2.28 11.41
CA PHE A 430 19.09 -1.15 12.09
C PHE A 430 18.62 -1.57 13.50
N ASN A 431 18.96 -0.78 14.51
CA ASN A 431 18.49 -1.02 15.88
C ASN A 431 17.02 -0.57 16.03
N ALA A 432 16.09 -1.41 15.58
CA ALA A 432 14.65 -1.17 15.71
C ALA A 432 14.08 -1.58 17.09
N GLU A 433 14.94 -1.75 18.10
CA GLU A 433 14.58 -2.06 19.50
C GLU A 433 13.63 -3.26 19.65
N ALA A 434 13.91 -4.34 18.92
CA ALA A 434 13.10 -5.56 18.86
C ALA A 434 11.65 -5.29 18.38
N SER A 435 11.48 -4.39 17.42
CA SER A 435 10.19 -4.13 16.76
C SER A 435 9.56 -5.42 16.18
N PHE A 436 8.23 -5.55 16.27
CA PHE A 436 7.48 -6.60 15.57
C PHE A 436 7.69 -6.60 14.06
N MET A 437 8.12 -5.49 13.46
CA MET A 437 8.34 -5.34 12.02
C MET A 437 9.70 -5.89 11.57
N GLU A 438 10.03 -7.10 12.04
CA GLU A 438 11.32 -7.76 11.86
C GLU A 438 12.50 -6.93 12.40
N GLY A 439 12.31 -6.30 13.56
CA GLY A 439 13.32 -5.48 14.21
C GLY A 439 14.27 -6.26 15.11
N ASN A 440 15.55 -5.88 15.07
CA ASN A 440 16.57 -6.32 16.04
C ASN A 440 16.74 -5.29 17.16
N ARG A 441 16.99 -5.75 18.39
CA ARG A 441 17.67 -4.96 19.42
C ARG A 441 19.16 -5.27 19.36
N ILE A 442 19.96 -4.24 19.10
CA ILE A 442 21.40 -4.37 18.87
C ILE A 442 22.14 -3.73 20.05
N LEU A 443 22.92 -4.54 20.75
CA LEU A 443 23.89 -4.08 21.74
C LEU A 443 25.18 -3.64 21.02
N ASP A 444 25.66 -2.44 21.37
CA ASP A 444 26.97 -1.92 20.96
C ASP A 444 27.97 -2.11 22.12
N ASN A 445 28.91 -3.04 21.98
CA ASN A 445 29.95 -3.33 22.99
C ASN A 445 31.07 -2.28 23.04
N GLY A 446 30.97 -1.22 22.23
CA GLY A 446 31.93 -0.12 22.16
C GLY A 446 32.91 -0.25 20.97
N PRO A 447 33.57 0.87 20.59
CA PRO A 447 34.35 0.95 19.36
C PRO A 447 35.60 0.06 19.32
N ASN A 448 36.03 -0.50 20.45
CA ASN A 448 37.22 -1.34 20.58
C ASN A 448 36.87 -2.84 20.74
N ALA A 449 35.60 -3.22 20.65
CA ALA A 449 35.17 -4.61 20.76
C ALA A 449 35.19 -5.30 19.39
N GLU A 450 35.52 -6.59 19.36
CA GLU A 450 35.53 -7.44 18.17
C GLU A 450 34.84 -8.78 18.48
N PRO A 451 33.62 -9.07 17.98
CA PRO A 451 32.74 -8.18 17.22
C PRO A 451 32.09 -7.09 18.09
N ARG A 452 31.94 -5.88 17.54
CA ARG A 452 31.35 -4.73 18.22
C ARG A 452 29.87 -4.89 18.54
N TYR A 453 29.08 -5.42 17.62
CA TYR A 453 27.63 -5.48 17.77
C TYR A 453 27.12 -6.88 18.03
N LYS A 454 26.04 -6.98 18.83
CA LYS A 454 25.35 -8.23 19.12
C LYS A 454 23.83 -8.03 19.11
N VAL A 455 23.09 -8.88 18.40
CA VAL A 455 21.63 -8.94 18.51
C VAL A 455 21.25 -9.62 19.83
N THR A 456 20.50 -8.93 20.69
CA THR A 456 20.10 -9.43 22.01
C THR A 456 18.65 -9.89 22.07
N GLU A 457 17.75 -9.24 21.32
CA GLU A 457 16.31 -9.52 21.29
C GLU A 457 15.75 -9.23 19.89
N THR A 458 14.63 -9.87 19.54
CA THR A 458 13.93 -9.71 18.27
C THR A 458 12.41 -9.72 18.50
N VAL A 459 11.67 -8.87 17.79
CA VAL A 459 10.20 -8.95 17.63
C VAL A 459 9.39 -9.09 18.94
N GLU A 460 9.67 -8.23 19.91
CA GLU A 460 9.04 -8.23 21.25
C GLU A 460 7.98 -7.14 21.45
N GLN A 461 8.01 -6.05 20.67
CA GLN A 461 7.15 -4.88 20.92
C GLN A 461 6.95 -4.00 19.68
N TYR A 462 6.04 -3.02 19.75
CA TYR A 462 6.18 -1.82 18.93
C TYR A 462 7.17 -0.87 19.63
N SER A 463 8.30 -0.62 18.99
CA SER A 463 9.33 0.29 19.51
C SER A 463 8.80 1.73 19.68
N PRO A 464 9.48 2.59 20.45
CA PRO A 464 9.19 4.02 20.49
C PRO A 464 9.09 4.67 19.11
N LEU A 465 9.97 4.30 18.16
CA LEU A 465 9.89 4.81 16.78
C LEU A 465 8.63 4.29 16.08
N ASP A 466 8.32 3.00 16.19
CA ASP A 466 7.08 2.42 15.64
C ASP A 466 5.86 3.17 16.17
N GLN A 467 5.80 3.38 17.49
CA GLN A 467 4.70 4.09 18.13
C GLN A 467 4.62 5.55 17.65
N TYR A 468 5.74 6.23 17.35
CA TYR A 468 5.67 7.56 16.75
C TYR A 468 5.07 7.50 15.34
N LEU A 469 5.53 6.59 14.49
CA LEU A 469 5.04 6.40 13.13
C LEU A 469 3.57 5.93 13.08
N MET A 470 3.11 5.16 14.06
CA MET A 470 1.69 4.83 14.24
C MET A 470 0.85 6.04 14.63
N GLY A 471 1.46 7.12 15.11
CA GLY A 471 0.77 8.25 15.73
C GLY A 471 0.36 7.94 17.17
N PHE A 472 1.05 7.02 17.83
CA PHE A 472 0.79 6.65 19.22
C PHE A 472 1.62 7.42 20.24
N ARG A 473 2.79 7.91 19.84
CA ARG A 473 3.78 8.57 20.70
C ARG A 473 4.23 9.91 20.08
N PRO A 474 4.45 10.97 20.88
CA PRO A 474 5.00 12.21 20.36
C PRO A 474 6.49 12.07 20.04
N ALA A 475 7.01 12.85 19.08
CA ALA A 475 8.42 12.82 18.68
C ALA A 475 9.39 13.04 19.87
N SER A 476 9.01 13.89 20.84
CA SER A 476 9.80 14.17 22.04
C SER A 476 10.05 12.97 22.96
N GLU A 477 9.27 11.89 22.81
CA GLU A 477 9.41 10.65 23.57
C GLU A 477 10.13 9.54 22.78
N VAL A 478 10.67 9.85 21.60
CA VAL A 478 11.42 8.89 20.78
C VAL A 478 12.91 9.03 21.10
N PRO A 479 13.55 8.03 21.74
CA PRO A 479 14.98 8.06 21.98
C PRO A 479 15.77 7.94 20.66
N PRO A 480 17.03 8.42 20.63
CA PRO A 480 17.93 8.15 19.53
C PRO A 480 18.09 6.64 19.27
N SER A 481 18.20 6.27 18.00
CA SER A 481 18.62 4.91 17.59
C SER A 481 19.87 4.98 16.71
N PHE A 482 20.25 3.88 16.06
CA PHE A 482 21.40 3.83 15.17
C PHE A 482 21.27 2.74 14.09
N LEU A 483 21.97 2.97 12.99
CA LEU A 483 22.22 2.02 11.91
C LEU A 483 23.70 1.59 11.94
N VAL A 484 23.95 0.31 11.75
CA VAL A 484 25.30 -0.21 11.53
C VAL A 484 25.62 -0.16 10.04
N THR A 485 26.67 0.57 9.65
CA THR A 485 27.04 0.85 8.26
C THR A 485 28.23 0.02 7.80
N GLY A 486 28.42 -0.13 6.48
CA GLY A 486 29.56 -0.86 5.91
C GLY A 486 29.32 -2.36 5.74
N ASN A 487 28.12 -2.85 6.08
CA ASN A 487 27.68 -4.20 5.74
C ASN A 487 27.21 -4.25 4.27
N PRO A 488 27.33 -5.40 3.59
CA PRO A 488 26.81 -5.54 2.23
C PRO A 488 25.27 -5.41 2.23
N PRO A 489 24.64 -4.93 1.14
CA PRO A 489 23.18 -4.77 1.07
C PRO A 489 22.38 -6.05 1.36
N SER A 490 22.94 -7.23 1.08
CA SER A 490 22.32 -8.52 1.40
C SER A 490 22.16 -8.73 2.91
N PHE A 491 23.06 -8.17 3.73
CA PHE A 491 23.01 -8.31 5.19
C PHE A 491 21.77 -7.62 5.77
N SER A 492 21.45 -6.42 5.29
CA SER A 492 20.23 -5.67 5.68
C SER A 492 18.93 -6.42 5.41
N ARG A 493 18.95 -7.42 4.53
CA ARG A 493 17.80 -8.23 4.09
C ARG A 493 17.76 -9.61 4.78
N THR A 494 18.48 -9.78 5.87
CA THR A 494 18.46 -11.02 6.67
C THR A 494 17.32 -10.98 7.69
N PHE A 495 16.73 -12.13 8.02
CA PHE A 495 15.75 -12.20 9.09
C PHE A 495 16.37 -11.97 10.47
N PRO A 496 15.62 -11.40 11.43
CA PRO A 496 16.05 -11.23 12.81
C PRO A 496 16.43 -12.56 13.46
N GLN A 497 17.55 -12.57 14.17
CA GLN A 497 18.01 -13.74 14.92
C GLN A 497 18.84 -13.30 16.14
N VAL A 498 18.47 -13.79 17.32
CA VAL A 498 19.17 -13.52 18.57
C VAL A 498 20.56 -14.17 18.57
N GLY A 499 21.56 -13.48 19.10
CA GLY A 499 22.90 -14.01 19.31
C GLY A 499 23.88 -13.78 18.15
N ILE A 500 23.40 -13.30 17.00
CA ILE A 500 24.27 -12.90 15.89
C ILE A 500 25.17 -11.74 16.32
N THR A 501 26.46 -11.88 16.02
CA THR A 501 27.50 -10.86 16.29
C THR A 501 28.11 -10.42 14.97
N PHE A 502 28.39 -9.12 14.85
CA PHE A 502 28.88 -8.52 13.60
C PHE A 502 29.56 -7.17 13.84
N ASP A 503 30.27 -6.69 12.83
CA ASP A 503 31.00 -5.42 12.86
C ASP A 503 30.47 -4.43 11.82
N GLY A 504 30.83 -3.16 12.00
CA GLY A 504 30.51 -2.07 11.09
C GLY A 504 30.70 -0.68 11.71
N GLY A 505 30.51 0.36 10.89
CA GLY A 505 30.43 1.75 11.37
C GLY A 505 29.12 2.02 12.11
N ARG A 506 29.10 3.02 12.99
CA ARG A 506 27.87 3.47 13.66
C ARG A 506 27.38 4.76 13.03
N ARG A 507 26.10 4.82 12.67
CA ARG A 507 25.40 6.06 12.32
C ARG A 507 24.21 6.23 13.25
N ASP A 508 24.30 7.19 14.16
CA ASP A 508 23.15 7.54 15.00
C ASP A 508 22.01 8.14 14.15
N ILE A 509 20.78 7.90 14.57
CA ILE A 509 19.55 8.32 13.90
C ILE A 509 18.67 9.02 14.93
N GLN A 510 18.26 10.24 14.62
CA GLN A 510 17.27 11.00 15.38
C GLN A 510 15.91 10.99 14.68
N VAL A 511 14.82 11.07 15.45
CA VAL A 511 13.47 11.18 14.89
C VAL A 511 13.30 12.41 14.00
N ASP A 512 13.99 13.51 14.30
CA ASP A 512 13.95 14.74 13.50
C ASP A 512 14.51 14.55 12.07
N GLU A 513 15.46 13.62 11.88
CA GLU A 513 15.94 13.28 10.53
C GLU A 513 14.84 12.57 9.73
N ILE A 514 14.10 11.68 10.37
CA ILE A 514 12.97 10.98 9.74
C ILE A 514 11.87 11.99 9.41
N ILE A 515 11.58 12.93 10.31
CA ILE A 515 10.64 14.03 10.06
C ILE A 515 11.10 14.89 8.88
N GLY A 516 12.41 15.14 8.74
CA GLY A 516 12.97 15.89 7.63
C GLY A 516 12.78 15.20 6.27
N VAL A 517 12.69 13.86 6.23
CA VAL A 517 12.53 13.07 5.00
C VAL A 517 11.07 12.76 4.71
N GLU A 518 10.38 12.17 5.68
CA GLU A 518 9.02 11.63 5.51
C GLU A 518 7.93 12.68 5.81
N GLY A 519 8.32 13.78 6.45
CA GLY A 519 7.40 14.76 7.02
C GLY A 519 6.94 14.38 8.43
N ARG A 520 6.25 15.32 9.07
CA ARG A 520 5.67 15.14 10.40
C ARG A 520 4.52 14.13 10.35
N ARG A 521 4.49 13.16 11.27
CA ARG A 521 3.37 12.22 11.41
C ARG A 521 2.06 12.96 11.61
N THR A 522 1.15 12.86 10.63
CA THR A 522 -0.12 13.61 10.61
C THR A 522 -1.30 12.70 10.29
N PRO A 523 -2.34 12.64 11.14
CA PRO A 523 -2.44 13.29 12.46
C PRO A 523 -1.45 12.72 13.47
N ASP A 524 -0.96 13.52 14.40
CA ASP A 524 -0.03 13.08 15.44
C ASP A 524 -0.71 12.40 16.63
N SER A 525 0.11 12.07 17.64
CA SER A 525 -0.31 11.41 18.87
C SER A 525 -1.39 12.10 19.67
N THR A 526 -1.65 13.39 19.46
CA THR A 526 -2.70 14.09 20.19
C THR A 526 -4.08 13.65 19.70
N VAL A 527 -4.28 13.43 18.40
CA VAL A 527 -5.61 13.17 17.81
C VAL A 527 -5.69 11.92 16.92
N ALA A 528 -4.59 11.22 16.68
CA ALA A 528 -4.62 9.96 15.94
C ALA A 528 -5.50 8.91 16.63
N GLN A 529 -6.18 8.11 15.81
CA GLN A 529 -7.04 7.00 16.25
C GLN A 529 -6.29 6.05 17.19
N ARG A 530 -6.91 5.69 18.32
CA ARG A 530 -6.36 4.76 19.33
C ARG A 530 -7.16 3.47 19.51
N HIS A 531 -8.38 3.43 18.99
CA HIS A 531 -9.28 2.30 19.13
C HIS A 531 -9.53 1.71 17.76
N PHE A 532 -9.12 0.46 17.59
CA PHE A 532 -9.27 -0.29 16.35
C PHE A 532 -10.23 -1.46 16.54
N ARG A 533 -10.87 -1.90 15.46
CA ARG A 533 -11.70 -3.10 15.46
C ARG A 533 -11.20 -4.11 14.44
N ILE A 534 -11.11 -5.39 14.83
CA ILE A 534 -10.66 -6.47 13.96
C ILE A 534 -11.71 -7.58 13.96
N ALA A 535 -12.26 -7.89 12.78
CA ALA A 535 -13.08 -9.09 12.59
C ALA A 535 -12.19 -10.31 12.35
N PHE A 536 -12.45 -11.41 13.07
CA PHE A 536 -11.79 -12.69 12.85
C PHE A 536 -12.70 -13.60 12.04
N VAL A 537 -12.21 -14.05 10.89
CA VAL A 537 -12.99 -14.80 9.92
C VAL A 537 -12.30 -16.13 9.60
N ILE A 538 -13.06 -17.22 9.57
CA ILE A 538 -12.62 -18.50 9.02
C ILE A 538 -13.32 -18.73 7.68
N ILE A 539 -12.53 -18.89 6.63
CA ILE A 539 -13.00 -19.33 5.32
C ILE A 539 -13.08 -20.86 5.33
N VAL A 540 -14.23 -21.39 4.93
CA VAL A 540 -14.49 -22.83 4.92
C VAL A 540 -15.09 -23.30 3.62
N ARG A 541 -14.91 -24.58 3.29
CA ARG A 541 -15.53 -25.18 2.09
C ARG A 541 -17.06 -24.95 2.07
N GLN A 542 -17.62 -24.68 0.90
CA GLN A 542 -19.07 -24.51 0.75
C GLN A 542 -19.89 -25.64 1.38
N GLY A 543 -20.90 -25.28 2.17
CA GLY A 543 -21.76 -26.22 2.88
C GLY A 543 -21.11 -26.93 4.07
N SER A 544 -19.87 -26.61 4.44
CA SER A 544 -19.18 -27.20 5.59
C SER A 544 -19.35 -26.37 6.87
N THR A 545 -19.02 -26.97 8.02
CA THR A 545 -18.85 -26.27 9.29
C THR A 545 -17.48 -26.61 9.85
N PRO A 546 -16.69 -25.60 10.25
CA PRO A 546 -15.36 -25.86 10.78
C PRO A 546 -15.48 -26.66 12.09
N PRO A 547 -14.54 -27.59 12.36
CA PRO A 547 -14.47 -28.31 13.62
C PRO A 547 -14.50 -27.37 14.83
N ALA A 548 -15.16 -27.82 15.92
CA ALA A 548 -15.23 -27.03 17.16
C ALA A 548 -13.84 -26.67 17.74
N ALA A 549 -12.83 -27.52 17.50
CA ALA A 549 -11.45 -27.27 17.91
C ALA A 549 -10.81 -26.08 17.16
N GLU A 550 -11.10 -25.94 15.87
CA GLU A 550 -10.58 -24.84 15.04
C GLU A 550 -11.22 -23.50 15.42
N ILE A 551 -12.53 -23.52 15.69
CA ILE A 551 -13.25 -22.35 16.21
C ILE A 551 -12.66 -21.95 17.58
N ALA A 552 -12.44 -22.91 18.48
CA ALA A 552 -11.84 -22.65 19.79
C ALA A 552 -10.40 -22.11 19.70
N GLN A 553 -9.63 -22.56 18.70
CA GLN A 553 -8.27 -22.08 18.42
C GLN A 553 -8.30 -20.60 17.99
N VAL A 554 -9.12 -20.23 17.01
CA VAL A 554 -9.26 -18.84 16.57
C VAL A 554 -9.82 -17.94 17.68
N GLU A 555 -10.76 -18.45 18.48
CA GLU A 555 -11.28 -17.73 19.64
C GLU A 555 -10.22 -17.48 20.72
N GLY A 556 -9.28 -18.43 20.90
CA GLY A 556 -8.11 -18.28 21.74
C GLY A 556 -7.18 -17.17 21.25
N TYR A 557 -6.92 -17.09 19.94
CA TYR A 557 -6.14 -15.99 19.34
C TYR A 557 -6.84 -14.65 19.55
N ARG A 558 -8.11 -14.58 19.17
CA ARG A 558 -8.95 -13.39 19.22
C ARG A 558 -8.97 -12.77 20.63
N SER A 559 -9.35 -13.56 21.63
CA SER A 559 -9.50 -13.09 23.02
C SER A 559 -8.19 -12.66 23.67
N GLN A 560 -7.06 -13.31 23.34
CA GLN A 560 -5.75 -12.93 23.87
C GLN A 560 -5.09 -11.78 23.11
N PHE A 561 -5.50 -11.53 21.85
CA PHE A 561 -4.94 -10.44 21.07
C PHE A 561 -5.29 -9.05 21.61
N GLU A 562 -6.48 -8.87 22.22
CA GLU A 562 -6.88 -7.59 22.81
C GLU A 562 -5.91 -7.09 23.91
N PRO A 563 -5.67 -7.84 25.01
CA PRO A 563 -4.70 -7.43 26.03
C PRO A 563 -3.26 -7.42 25.50
N PHE A 564 -2.94 -8.32 24.56
CA PHE A 564 -1.61 -8.35 23.94
C PHE A 564 -1.32 -7.06 23.16
N TYR A 565 -2.24 -6.60 22.30
CA TYR A 565 -2.08 -5.38 21.50
C TYR A 565 -1.98 -4.13 22.39
N ALA A 566 -2.78 -4.08 23.46
CA ALA A 566 -2.68 -3.02 24.46
C ALA A 566 -1.29 -3.00 25.11
N HIS A 567 -0.74 -4.14 25.51
CA HIS A 567 0.61 -4.23 26.07
C HIS A 567 1.69 -3.85 25.03
N ALA A 568 1.60 -4.41 23.82
CA ALA A 568 2.49 -4.18 22.68
C ALA A 568 2.64 -2.69 22.31
N SER A 569 1.56 -1.91 22.46
CA SER A 569 1.55 -0.47 22.19
C SER A 569 1.92 0.40 23.40
N GLY A 570 2.32 -0.20 24.53
CA GLY A 570 2.59 0.53 25.78
C GLY A 570 1.33 1.13 26.40
N ALA A 571 0.18 0.47 26.24
CA ALA A 571 -1.16 0.92 26.63
C ALA A 571 -1.60 2.22 25.95
N ARG A 572 -1.08 2.50 24.75
CA ARG A 572 -1.40 3.71 23.98
C ARG A 572 -2.45 3.48 22.89
N ALA A 573 -2.78 2.24 22.58
CA ALA A 573 -3.83 1.87 21.65
C ALA A 573 -4.50 0.55 22.06
N HIS A 574 -5.72 0.34 21.58
CA HIS A 574 -6.56 -0.81 21.91
C HIS A 574 -7.20 -1.38 20.65
N VAL A 575 -7.51 -2.67 20.73
CA VAL A 575 -8.28 -3.38 19.72
C VAL A 575 -9.51 -4.02 20.38
N ASP A 576 -10.65 -3.98 19.70
CA ASP A 576 -11.85 -4.76 20.01
C ASP A 576 -12.06 -5.77 18.89
N THR A 577 -12.22 -7.03 19.26
CA THR A 577 -12.33 -8.15 18.32
C THR A 577 -13.71 -8.80 18.32
N SER A 578 -14.67 -8.22 19.03
CA SER A 578 -16.04 -8.72 19.08
C SER A 578 -16.83 -8.38 17.82
N LEU A 579 -17.74 -9.27 17.41
CA LEU A 579 -18.63 -9.03 16.27
C LEU A 579 -19.83 -8.20 16.73
N ARG A 580 -19.89 -6.92 16.36
CA ARG A 580 -20.96 -5.98 16.74
C ARG A 580 -21.43 -5.14 15.56
N GLN A 581 -22.60 -4.53 15.70
CA GLN A 581 -23.17 -3.60 14.73
C GLN A 581 -22.43 -2.26 14.74
N ALA A 582 -22.44 -1.56 13.60
CA ALA A 582 -21.75 -0.28 13.45
C ALA A 582 -22.48 0.84 14.23
N LEU A 583 -21.69 1.65 14.92
CA LEU A 583 -22.09 2.90 15.55
C LEU A 583 -21.04 3.94 15.19
N ALA A 584 -21.41 4.87 14.32
CA ALA A 584 -20.49 5.87 13.80
C ALA A 584 -20.74 7.24 14.43
N LEU A 585 -19.64 7.97 14.68
CA LEU A 585 -19.64 9.39 15.00
C LEU A 585 -19.12 10.17 13.79
N SER A 586 -19.82 11.22 13.38
CA SER A 586 -19.37 12.07 12.25
C SER A 586 -18.07 12.84 12.51
N VAL A 587 -17.59 12.81 13.76
CA VAL A 587 -16.34 13.45 14.22
C VAL A 587 -15.22 12.43 14.45
N ALA A 588 -15.45 11.14 14.15
CA ALA A 588 -14.41 10.11 14.22
C ALA A 588 -13.51 10.13 12.97
N PRO A 589 -12.21 9.78 13.09
CA PRO A 589 -11.51 9.51 14.35
C PRO A 589 -11.17 10.79 15.13
N ALA A 590 -11.20 11.96 14.48
CA ALA A 590 -10.98 13.25 15.12
C ALA A 590 -11.65 14.42 14.38
N ALA A 591 -11.94 15.50 15.11
CA ALA A 591 -12.48 16.74 14.57
C ALA A 591 -12.00 17.98 15.34
N GLY A 592 -11.99 19.13 14.68
CA GLY A 592 -11.65 20.43 15.27
C GLY A 592 -12.88 21.21 15.70
N VAL A 593 -12.80 21.88 16.86
CA VAL A 593 -13.80 22.85 17.36
C VAL A 593 -13.11 24.13 17.80
N VAL A 594 -13.64 25.28 17.41
CA VAL A 594 -13.11 26.57 17.88
C VAL A 594 -13.51 26.77 19.35
N ALA A 595 -12.57 27.21 20.19
CA ALA A 595 -12.87 27.55 21.58
C ALA A 595 -13.98 28.62 21.69
N GLY A 596 -15.00 28.36 22.51
CA GLY A 596 -16.21 29.18 22.61
C GLY A 596 -17.22 28.96 21.48
N GLY A 597 -16.86 28.21 20.43
CA GLY A 597 -17.73 27.83 19.33
C GLY A 597 -18.45 26.51 19.56
N ALA A 598 -19.33 26.15 18.63
CA ALA A 598 -20.05 24.89 18.64
C ALA A 598 -20.20 24.32 17.23
N ILE A 599 -20.20 22.99 17.14
CA ILE A 599 -20.43 22.25 15.89
C ILE A 599 -21.58 21.27 16.06
N THR A 600 -22.23 20.92 14.95
CA THR A 600 -23.18 19.81 14.90
C THR A 600 -22.44 18.53 14.57
N ALA A 601 -22.59 17.53 15.43
CA ALA A 601 -22.15 16.16 15.19
C ALA A 601 -23.36 15.23 15.04
N THR A 602 -23.14 14.07 14.44
CA THR A 602 -24.16 13.05 14.23
C THR A 602 -23.66 11.71 14.75
N VAL A 603 -24.55 10.97 15.42
CA VAL A 603 -24.38 9.54 15.66
C VAL A 603 -25.29 8.77 14.71
N SER A 604 -24.76 7.71 14.09
CA SER A 604 -25.48 6.91 13.09
C SER A 604 -25.22 5.41 13.21
N ILE A 605 -26.21 4.64 12.77
CA ILE A 605 -26.19 3.18 12.62
C ILE A 605 -26.50 2.82 11.16
N GLN A 606 -26.07 1.64 10.70
CA GLN A 606 -26.19 1.27 9.28
C GLN A 606 -27.63 0.94 8.86
N ARG A 607 -28.45 0.41 9.78
CA ARG A 607 -29.84 0.01 9.53
C ARG A 607 -30.80 0.83 10.38
N ALA A 608 -32.00 1.09 9.86
CA ALA A 608 -33.00 1.87 10.58
C ALA A 608 -33.34 1.23 11.95
N ALA A 609 -33.35 2.04 13.01
CA ALA A 609 -33.55 1.56 14.36
C ALA A 609 -34.94 0.89 14.51
N PRO A 610 -35.02 -0.36 14.99
CA PRO A 610 -36.30 -1.07 15.14
C PRO A 610 -37.18 -0.48 16.26
N ALA A 611 -36.55 0.17 17.23
CA ALA A 611 -37.14 0.90 18.34
C ALA A 611 -36.28 2.14 18.65
N PRO A 612 -36.75 3.12 19.44
CA PRO A 612 -35.90 4.24 19.86
C PRO A 612 -34.63 3.75 20.56
N LEU A 613 -33.47 4.19 20.08
CA LEU A 613 -32.16 3.74 20.56
C LEU A 613 -31.48 4.88 21.32
N THR A 614 -31.27 4.71 22.62
CA THR A 614 -30.54 5.67 23.44
C THR A 614 -29.04 5.45 23.30
N VAL A 615 -28.34 6.47 22.82
CA VAL A 615 -26.88 6.54 22.74
C VAL A 615 -26.38 7.40 23.88
N ASN A 616 -25.58 6.84 24.78
CA ASN A 616 -24.90 7.56 25.84
C ASN A 616 -23.61 8.17 25.30
N LEU A 617 -23.37 9.45 25.60
CA LEU A 617 -22.20 10.19 25.17
C LEU A 617 -21.36 10.56 26.39
N VAL A 618 -20.05 10.31 26.32
CA VAL A 618 -19.13 10.62 27.42
C VAL A 618 -17.92 11.38 26.88
N ALA A 619 -17.66 12.56 27.45
CA ALA A 619 -16.39 13.27 27.33
C ALA A 619 -15.57 13.03 28.61
N SER A 620 -14.29 12.74 28.47
CA SER A 620 -13.40 12.29 29.55
C SER A 620 -12.85 13.44 30.41
N SER A 621 -12.88 14.68 29.91
CA SER A 621 -12.42 15.91 30.55
C SER A 621 -13.40 17.07 30.28
N SER A 622 -12.96 18.32 30.49
CA SER A 622 -13.79 19.53 30.39
C SER A 622 -13.48 20.40 29.17
N ALA A 623 -12.72 19.90 28.18
CA ALA A 623 -12.39 20.68 26.98
C ALA A 623 -13.61 20.91 26.07
N ILE A 624 -14.57 19.99 26.07
CA ILE A 624 -15.84 20.13 25.34
C ILE A 624 -17.06 19.95 26.26
N SER A 625 -18.23 20.36 25.78
CA SER A 625 -19.53 20.02 26.35
C SER A 625 -20.41 19.33 25.31
N VAL A 626 -21.02 18.21 25.71
CA VAL A 626 -21.95 17.38 24.93
C VAL A 626 -23.16 17.01 25.80
N PRO A 627 -24.34 16.70 25.22
CA PRO A 627 -25.43 16.12 25.99
C PRO A 627 -25.02 14.73 26.52
N GLY A 628 -25.49 14.34 27.70
CA GLY A 628 -25.15 13.03 28.28
C GLY A 628 -25.70 11.83 27.49
N SER A 629 -26.77 12.04 26.71
CA SER A 629 -27.29 11.05 25.77
C SER A 629 -28.11 11.70 24.66
N VAL A 630 -28.29 10.97 23.57
CA VAL A 630 -29.20 11.27 22.47
C VAL A 630 -29.98 10.03 22.05
N VAL A 631 -31.10 10.22 21.34
CA VAL A 631 -31.96 9.12 20.90
C VAL A 631 -32.02 9.10 19.37
N ILE A 632 -31.68 7.95 18.77
CA ILE A 632 -32.01 7.65 17.37
C ILE A 632 -33.47 7.18 17.34
N PRO A 633 -34.39 7.93 16.70
CA PRO A 633 -35.80 7.54 16.67
C PRO A 633 -36.02 6.21 15.93
N LYS A 634 -37.11 5.52 16.27
CA LYS A 634 -37.55 4.35 15.50
C LYS A 634 -37.69 4.71 14.01
N GLY A 635 -37.14 3.86 13.15
CA GLY A 635 -37.17 4.05 11.70
C GLY A 635 -36.12 5.02 11.15
N ALA A 636 -35.38 5.72 12.02
CA ALA A 636 -34.25 6.56 11.63
C ALA A 636 -32.92 5.79 11.72
N THR A 637 -31.91 6.25 11.01
CA THR A 637 -30.54 5.72 11.05
C THR A 637 -29.58 6.62 11.81
N SER A 638 -30.01 7.82 12.21
CA SER A 638 -29.13 8.80 12.84
C SER A 638 -29.89 9.84 13.65
N THR A 639 -29.16 10.55 14.51
CA THR A 639 -29.61 11.75 15.21
C THR A 639 -28.42 12.69 15.40
N SER A 640 -28.69 14.00 15.42
CA SER A 640 -27.65 15.02 15.58
C SER A 640 -27.61 15.59 17.00
N PHE A 641 -26.44 16.04 17.41
CA PHE A 641 -26.18 16.67 18.69
C PHE A 641 -25.14 17.78 18.56
N THR A 642 -25.03 18.63 19.57
CA THR A 642 -24.08 19.75 19.58
C THR A 642 -22.86 19.39 20.42
N ILE A 643 -21.67 19.71 19.88
CA ILE A 643 -20.41 19.72 20.62
C ILE A 643 -19.99 21.17 20.78
N THR A 644 -19.81 21.63 22.02
CA THR A 644 -19.34 23.00 22.32
C THR A 644 -17.89 22.95 22.77
N GLY A 645 -17.02 23.77 22.18
CA GLY A 645 -15.63 23.92 22.64
C GLY A 645 -15.57 24.84 23.86
N VAL A 646 -15.19 24.32 25.02
CA VAL A 646 -15.18 25.06 26.29
C VAL A 646 -13.82 25.69 26.55
N GLN A 647 -12.75 24.91 26.42
CA GLN A 647 -11.38 25.37 26.65
C GLN A 647 -10.40 24.63 25.73
N GLN A 648 -9.25 25.25 25.48
CA GLN A 648 -8.22 24.68 24.63
C GLN A 648 -7.71 23.33 25.19
N GLY A 649 -7.65 22.31 24.33
CA GLY A 649 -7.26 20.96 24.73
C GLY A 649 -7.73 19.92 23.71
N VAL A 650 -7.44 18.65 23.97
CA VAL A 650 -7.98 17.51 23.20
C VAL A 650 -8.83 16.67 24.13
N GLU A 651 -10.00 16.29 23.66
CA GLU A 651 -10.98 15.52 24.42
C GLU A 651 -11.24 14.14 23.79
N ASP A 652 -11.28 13.10 24.61
CA ASP A 652 -11.74 11.77 24.21
C ASP A 652 -13.27 11.70 24.36
N LEU A 653 -13.97 11.66 23.22
CA LEU A 653 -15.43 11.49 23.13
C LEU A 653 -15.74 10.03 22.80
N SER A 654 -16.66 9.43 23.55
CA SER A 654 -17.19 8.10 23.25
C SER A 654 -18.72 8.09 23.15
N ALA A 655 -19.24 7.20 22.30
CA ALA A 655 -20.66 6.91 22.16
C ALA A 655 -20.93 5.42 22.36
N THR A 656 -21.89 5.09 23.22
CA THR A 656 -22.24 3.72 23.59
C THR A 656 -23.74 3.53 23.63
N VAL A 657 -24.20 2.32 23.34
CA VAL A 657 -25.62 1.95 23.42
C VAL A 657 -25.79 0.82 24.42
N ASP A 658 -25.42 -0.39 23.99
CA ASP A 658 -25.36 -1.63 24.75
C ASP A 658 -24.29 -2.53 24.11
N ASN A 659 -24.29 -3.83 24.43
CA ASN A 659 -23.31 -4.77 23.89
C ASN A 659 -23.59 -5.22 22.44
N THR A 660 -24.68 -4.78 21.80
CA THR A 660 -25.00 -5.12 20.40
C THR A 660 -24.28 -4.23 19.39
N PHE A 661 -23.91 -3.01 19.80
CA PHE A 661 -23.18 -2.05 18.99
C PHE A 661 -21.72 -1.93 19.45
N GLU A 662 -20.86 -1.50 18.53
CA GLU A 662 -19.53 -1.01 18.89
C GLU A 662 -19.61 0.20 19.84
N THR A 663 -18.51 0.44 20.56
CA THR A 663 -18.28 1.77 21.13
C THR A 663 -17.61 2.64 20.08
N ALA A 664 -18.24 3.76 19.72
CA ALA A 664 -17.65 4.72 18.82
C ALA A 664 -16.74 5.67 19.59
N TYR A 665 -15.56 5.98 19.05
CA TYR A 665 -14.60 6.91 19.66
C TYR A 665 -14.24 8.03 18.69
N ALA A 666 -14.02 9.22 19.23
CA ALA A 666 -13.50 10.37 18.49
C ALA A 666 -12.63 11.24 19.41
N ARG A 667 -11.61 11.88 18.84
CA ARG A 667 -10.81 12.90 19.52
C ARG A 667 -11.19 14.30 19.04
N VAL A 668 -11.68 15.13 19.95
CA VAL A 668 -12.11 16.49 19.62
C VAL A 668 -11.03 17.48 20.06
N GLN A 669 -10.42 18.16 19.11
CA GLN A 669 -9.40 19.17 19.38
C GLN A 669 -10.03 20.56 19.43
N VAL A 670 -9.88 21.22 20.58
CA VAL A 670 -10.36 22.57 20.80
C VAL A 670 -9.19 23.55 20.72
N LEU A 671 -9.24 24.49 19.77
CA LEU A 671 -8.20 25.49 19.57
C LEU A 671 -8.77 26.92 19.51
N GLN A 672 -7.96 27.87 19.95
CA GLN A 672 -8.19 29.29 19.68
C GLN A 672 -7.87 29.61 18.21
N PRO A 673 -8.53 30.61 17.59
CA PRO A 673 -8.27 30.99 16.18
C PRO A 673 -6.79 31.25 15.84
N ALA A 674 -5.99 31.72 16.80
CA ALA A 674 -4.57 31.98 16.61
C ALA A 674 -3.70 30.72 16.34
N PHE A 675 -4.21 29.52 16.59
CA PHE A 675 -3.53 28.25 16.32
C PHE A 675 -4.04 27.53 15.06
N LEU A 676 -4.98 28.16 14.35
CA LEU A 676 -5.54 27.63 13.11
C LEU A 676 -4.85 28.27 11.91
N ALA A 677 -4.88 27.56 10.80
CA ALA A 677 -4.33 27.96 9.52
C ALA A 677 -5.45 28.13 8.48
N LEU A 678 -5.26 29.10 7.59
CA LEU A 678 -6.08 29.30 6.41
C LEU A 678 -5.32 28.86 5.17
N SER A 679 -5.98 28.09 4.31
CA SER A 679 -5.46 27.71 2.99
C SER A 679 -6.47 28.07 1.90
N THR A 680 -5.99 28.50 0.74
CA THR A 680 -6.86 28.79 -0.39
C THR A 680 -7.24 27.50 -1.12
N VAL A 681 -8.55 27.26 -1.25
CA VAL A 681 -9.12 26.18 -2.06
C VAL A 681 -9.32 26.65 -3.50
N SER A 682 -9.89 27.84 -3.70
CA SER A 682 -10.13 28.38 -5.03
C SER A 682 -10.14 29.90 -5.06
N GLY A 683 -10.04 30.43 -6.28
CA GLY A 683 -10.31 31.83 -6.59
C GLY A 683 -9.13 32.81 -6.50
N ASN A 684 -7.93 32.37 -6.11
CA ASN A 684 -6.73 33.20 -6.14
C ASN A 684 -6.17 33.36 -7.57
N LYS A 685 -5.55 34.51 -7.85
CA LYS A 685 -4.93 34.87 -9.14
C LYS A 685 -5.90 34.80 -10.33
N GLN A 686 -7.17 35.11 -10.10
CA GLN A 686 -8.18 35.22 -11.16
C GLN A 686 -8.06 36.53 -11.94
N VAL A 687 -8.36 36.49 -13.24
CA VAL A 687 -8.49 37.69 -14.07
C VAL A 687 -9.83 38.39 -13.80
N ILE A 688 -9.80 39.69 -13.58
CA ILE A 688 -11.01 40.51 -13.41
C ILE A 688 -11.85 40.47 -14.69
N GLY A 689 -13.12 40.06 -14.57
CA GLY A 689 -14.05 39.98 -15.70
C GLY A 689 -14.56 41.36 -16.15
N ASN A 690 -15.26 41.39 -17.29
CA ASN A 690 -15.81 42.63 -17.88
C ASN A 690 -16.80 43.38 -16.96
N GLY A 691 -17.38 42.70 -15.97
CA GLY A 691 -18.27 43.29 -14.95
C GLY A 691 -17.56 43.70 -13.65
N GLY A 692 -16.23 43.61 -13.57
CA GLY A 692 -15.45 43.93 -12.38
C GLY A 692 -15.41 42.84 -11.30
N ALA A 693 -16.30 41.84 -11.35
CA ALA A 693 -16.27 40.69 -10.44
C ALA A 693 -15.32 39.58 -10.92
N LEU A 694 -14.87 38.74 -9.99
CA LEU A 694 -14.17 37.50 -10.30
C LEU A 694 -15.17 36.40 -10.72
N ALA A 695 -14.74 35.51 -11.61
CA ALA A 695 -15.61 34.48 -12.20
C ALA A 695 -15.91 33.32 -11.22
N GLN A 696 -14.96 32.99 -10.36
CA GLN A 696 -15.07 31.98 -9.33
C GLN A 696 -15.10 32.63 -7.95
N PRO A 697 -15.87 32.08 -7.00
CA PRO A 697 -15.78 32.50 -5.61
C PRO A 697 -14.37 32.29 -5.05
N ILE A 698 -14.03 33.09 -4.05
CA ILE A 698 -12.85 32.85 -3.22
C ILE A 698 -13.27 31.86 -2.13
N VAL A 699 -12.68 30.66 -2.14
CA VAL A 699 -12.97 29.62 -1.14
C VAL A 699 -11.72 29.33 -0.33
N LEU A 700 -11.85 29.39 0.99
CA LEU A 700 -10.77 29.14 1.95
C LEU A 700 -11.14 27.95 2.83
N LYS A 701 -10.15 27.20 3.27
CA LYS A 701 -10.30 26.11 4.23
C LYS A 701 -9.56 26.43 5.52
N VAL A 702 -10.23 26.25 6.66
CA VAL A 702 -9.66 26.39 8.00
C VAL A 702 -9.27 25.02 8.53
N THR A 703 -7.99 24.85 8.86
CA THR A 703 -7.46 23.63 9.46
C THR A 703 -6.47 23.92 10.58
N ASP A 704 -6.09 22.91 11.35
CA ASP A 704 -4.93 22.98 12.24
C ASP A 704 -3.71 22.25 11.65
N HIS A 705 -2.65 22.11 12.46
CA HIS A 705 -1.44 21.38 12.08
C HIS A 705 -1.69 19.88 11.81
N ASN A 706 -2.76 19.31 12.37
CA ASN A 706 -3.19 17.93 12.18
C ASN A 706 -4.10 17.74 10.97
N ASN A 707 -4.31 18.79 10.17
CA ASN A 707 -5.24 18.86 9.04
C ASN A 707 -6.70 18.61 9.44
N LEU A 708 -7.05 18.76 10.73
CA LEU A 708 -8.45 18.70 11.15
C LEU A 708 -9.19 19.92 10.62
N THR A 709 -10.41 19.72 10.15
CA THR A 709 -11.29 20.81 9.74
C THR A 709 -11.98 21.45 10.96
N TYR A 710 -12.24 22.75 10.89
CA TYR A 710 -12.90 23.50 11.95
C TYR A 710 -14.21 24.12 11.44
N PRO A 711 -15.33 23.37 11.40
CA PRO A 711 -16.65 23.92 11.12
C PRO A 711 -17.04 25.01 12.12
N GLY A 712 -17.87 25.96 11.71
CA GLY A 712 -18.30 27.06 12.58
C GLY A 712 -17.24 28.15 12.84
N ALA A 713 -16.03 28.05 12.28
CA ALA A 713 -15.02 29.10 12.38
C ALA A 713 -15.43 30.36 11.60
N SER A 714 -15.28 31.53 12.23
CA SER A 714 -15.56 32.84 11.62
C SER A 714 -14.33 33.33 10.85
N VAL A 715 -14.50 33.63 9.56
CA VAL A 715 -13.45 34.09 8.65
C VAL A 715 -13.82 35.46 8.11
N GLN A 716 -12.94 36.44 8.27
CA GLN A 716 -13.12 37.80 7.79
C GLN A 716 -12.35 38.06 6.50
N ALA A 717 -12.95 38.82 5.59
CA ALA A 717 -12.33 39.23 4.33
C ALA A 717 -12.37 40.76 4.17
N VAL A 718 -11.20 41.37 3.89
CA VAL A 718 -11.03 42.82 3.77
C VAL A 718 -10.28 43.14 2.47
N ALA A 719 -10.91 43.95 1.61
CA ALA A 719 -10.27 44.45 0.39
C ALA A 719 -9.28 45.58 0.72
N THR A 720 -8.01 45.40 0.35
CA THR A 720 -6.92 46.33 0.73
C THR A 720 -6.80 47.55 -0.21
N SER A 721 -7.39 47.49 -1.40
CA SER A 721 -7.21 48.48 -2.47
C SER A 721 -8.55 48.91 -3.10
N GLY A 722 -9.60 49.03 -2.27
CA GLY A 722 -10.97 49.25 -2.73
C GLY A 722 -11.61 48.01 -3.36
N GLY A 723 -12.91 48.09 -3.68
CA GLY A 723 -13.74 46.96 -4.11
C GLY A 723 -14.69 46.50 -3.00
N THR A 724 -15.51 45.50 -3.30
CA THR A 724 -16.51 44.94 -2.36
C THR A 724 -16.36 43.42 -2.24
N VAL A 725 -16.54 42.90 -1.03
CA VAL A 725 -16.55 41.47 -0.75
C VAL A 725 -17.83 41.12 0.00
N THR A 726 -18.49 40.05 -0.42
CA THR A 726 -19.76 39.60 0.14
C THR A 726 -19.74 38.09 0.38
N PRO A 727 -20.02 37.62 1.61
CA PRO A 727 -20.13 38.43 2.83
C PRO A 727 -18.77 39.02 3.25
N GLN A 728 -18.73 39.96 4.20
CA GLN A 728 -17.44 40.39 4.81
C GLN A 728 -16.93 39.40 5.85
N VAL A 729 -17.85 38.65 6.46
CA VAL A 729 -17.57 37.57 7.41
C VAL A 729 -18.34 36.33 6.95
N ALA A 730 -17.63 35.23 6.75
CA ALA A 730 -18.21 33.94 6.43
C ALA A 730 -17.92 32.94 7.54
N VAL A 731 -18.86 32.05 7.81
CA VAL A 731 -18.67 30.93 8.74
C VAL A 731 -18.36 29.68 7.93
N THR A 732 -17.38 28.90 8.37
CA THR A 732 -17.01 27.67 7.69
C THR A 732 -18.08 26.59 7.80
N ASP A 733 -18.33 25.87 6.72
CA ASP A 733 -19.24 24.73 6.66
C ASP A 733 -18.65 23.45 7.32
N ALA A 734 -19.36 22.31 7.18
CA ALA A 734 -18.93 21.01 7.71
C ALA A 734 -17.58 20.51 7.15
N SER A 735 -17.16 21.02 5.99
CA SER A 735 -15.85 20.73 5.39
C SER A 735 -14.74 21.71 5.84
N GLY A 736 -15.08 22.64 6.75
CA GLY A 736 -14.18 23.70 7.20
C GLY A 736 -13.99 24.80 6.16
N GLN A 737 -14.90 24.95 5.19
CA GLN A 737 -14.74 25.90 4.09
C GLN A 737 -15.61 27.15 4.23
N ALA A 738 -15.02 28.31 3.98
CA ALA A 738 -15.67 29.61 3.91
C ALA A 738 -15.59 30.18 2.49
N SER A 739 -16.68 30.78 2.00
CA SER A 739 -16.80 31.25 0.62
C SER A 739 -17.15 32.74 0.54
N PHE A 740 -16.50 33.44 -0.37
CA PHE A 740 -16.65 34.88 -0.59
C PHE A 740 -16.81 35.19 -2.07
N GLN A 741 -17.71 36.13 -2.38
CA GLN A 741 -17.78 36.77 -3.68
C GLN A 741 -17.03 38.10 -3.63
N TRP A 742 -16.02 38.27 -4.50
CA TRP A 742 -15.16 39.44 -4.49
C TRP A 742 -15.21 40.19 -5.82
N THR A 743 -15.47 41.50 -5.72
CA THR A 743 -15.39 42.47 -6.81
C THR A 743 -14.21 43.40 -6.53
N PRO A 744 -13.04 43.15 -7.16
CA PRO A 744 -11.83 43.92 -6.89
C PRO A 744 -11.95 45.39 -7.33
N GLY A 745 -11.30 46.30 -6.61
CA GLY A 745 -11.21 47.72 -6.98
C GLY A 745 -10.40 47.95 -8.28
N PRO A 746 -10.48 49.16 -8.87
CA PRO A 746 -9.89 49.48 -10.18
C PRO A 746 -8.35 49.51 -10.22
N ALA A 747 -7.66 49.27 -9.10
CA ALA A 747 -6.21 49.26 -9.03
C ALA A 747 -5.61 48.00 -9.70
N GLY A 748 -4.54 48.16 -10.47
CA GLY A 748 -3.74 47.04 -10.95
C GLY A 748 -3.21 46.25 -9.75
N SER A 749 -3.48 44.94 -9.70
CA SER A 749 -3.21 44.03 -8.57
C SER A 749 -3.98 44.32 -7.27
N ALA A 750 -5.31 44.40 -7.36
CA ALA A 750 -6.14 44.42 -6.16
C ALA A 750 -5.89 43.18 -5.28
N GLN A 751 -5.84 43.36 -3.97
CA GLN A 751 -5.66 42.28 -3.00
C GLN A 751 -6.81 42.23 -2.00
N LEU A 752 -7.23 41.01 -1.68
CA LEU A 752 -8.16 40.70 -0.60
C LEU A 752 -7.39 39.98 0.49
N GLN A 753 -7.34 40.57 1.69
CA GLN A 753 -6.82 39.88 2.87
C GLN A 753 -7.94 39.07 3.51
N VAL A 754 -7.69 37.80 3.78
CA VAL A 754 -8.62 36.88 4.44
C VAL A 754 -7.96 36.29 5.68
N PHE A 755 -8.54 36.50 6.85
CA PHE A 755 -7.99 36.08 8.15
C PHE A 755 -9.11 35.56 9.07
N LEU A 756 -8.74 34.81 10.10
CA LEU A 756 -9.71 34.32 11.09
C LEU A 756 -10.16 35.45 12.00
N ASP A 757 -11.42 35.42 12.40
CA ASP A 757 -11.95 36.35 13.39
C ASP A 757 -11.19 36.23 14.72
N GLY A 758 -10.85 37.37 15.33
CA GLY A 758 -9.99 37.43 16.51
C GLY A 758 -8.48 37.30 16.24
N THR A 759 -8.04 37.23 14.97
CA THR A 759 -6.61 37.28 14.60
C THR A 759 -6.25 38.56 13.82
N SER A 760 -4.95 38.81 13.65
CA SER A 760 -4.46 39.94 12.85
C SER A 760 -4.51 39.62 11.35
N PRO A 761 -4.80 40.59 10.46
CA PRO A 761 -4.68 40.42 9.01
C PRO A 761 -3.31 39.92 8.55
N THR A 762 -2.24 40.16 9.33
CA THR A 762 -0.89 39.65 9.04
C THR A 762 -0.76 38.13 9.19
N GLN A 763 -1.69 37.48 9.90
CA GLN A 763 -1.79 36.03 10.04
C GLN A 763 -2.73 35.40 8.98
N GLY A 764 -3.31 36.23 8.09
CA GLY A 764 -4.22 35.81 7.02
C GLY A 764 -3.53 35.47 5.71
N VAL A 765 -4.34 35.11 4.71
CA VAL A 765 -3.93 34.82 3.34
C VAL A 765 -4.29 35.99 2.42
N SER A 766 -3.33 36.44 1.62
CA SER A 766 -3.57 37.43 0.57
C SER A 766 -4.00 36.77 -0.73
N ILE A 767 -5.20 37.11 -1.18
CA ILE A 767 -5.77 36.71 -2.46
C ILE A 767 -5.57 37.85 -3.45
N THR A 768 -4.96 37.54 -4.59
CA THR A 768 -4.63 38.54 -5.62
C THR A 768 -5.57 38.42 -6.81
N ALA A 769 -6.15 39.54 -7.24
CA ALA A 769 -6.83 39.64 -8.53
C ALA A 769 -5.88 40.17 -9.60
N LEU A 770 -5.90 39.54 -10.77
CA LEU A 770 -5.12 39.95 -11.92
C LEU A 770 -5.92 40.95 -12.76
N PRO A 771 -5.27 41.99 -13.33
CA PRO A 771 -5.96 42.98 -14.16
C PRO A 771 -6.59 42.32 -15.41
N PRO A 772 -7.63 42.93 -16.00
CA PRO A 772 -8.22 42.44 -17.24
C PRO A 772 -7.17 42.21 -18.33
N THR A 773 -7.36 41.17 -19.13
CA THR A 773 -6.48 40.84 -20.25
C THR A 773 -6.43 42.01 -21.24
N ARG A 774 -5.23 42.53 -21.48
CA ARG A 774 -4.99 43.62 -22.44
C ARG A 774 -3.97 43.13 -23.45
N ILE A 775 -4.41 43.03 -24.70
CA ILE A 775 -3.51 42.85 -25.84
C ILE A 775 -3.06 44.24 -26.26
N ASN A 776 -1.75 44.47 -26.29
CA ASN A 776 -1.22 45.68 -26.90
C ASN A 776 -1.30 45.50 -28.42
N ALA A 777 -1.87 46.45 -29.15
CA ALA A 777 -1.93 46.39 -30.62
C ALA A 777 -0.52 46.29 -31.25
N ALA A 778 0.49 46.91 -30.63
CA ALA A 778 1.90 46.77 -31.03
C ALA A 778 2.52 45.41 -30.63
N GLY A 779 1.83 44.65 -29.77
CA GLY A 779 2.24 43.32 -29.32
C GLY A 779 1.73 42.19 -30.22
N VAL A 780 0.97 42.48 -31.28
CA VAL A 780 0.61 41.50 -32.30
C VAL A 780 1.66 41.58 -33.41
N VAL A 781 2.57 40.61 -33.41
CA VAL A 781 3.73 40.61 -34.29
C VAL A 781 3.78 39.34 -35.14
N ASN A 782 4.46 39.43 -36.28
CA ASN A 782 4.79 38.25 -37.07
C ASN A 782 5.61 37.26 -36.22
N ALA A 783 5.19 35.98 -36.18
CA ALA A 783 5.75 35.00 -35.25
C ALA A 783 7.24 34.67 -35.48
N ALA A 784 7.76 34.87 -36.70
CA ALA A 784 9.15 34.56 -37.02
C ALA A 784 10.09 35.76 -36.78
N SER A 785 9.62 36.96 -37.09
CA SER A 785 10.43 38.19 -37.07
C SER A 785 10.22 39.06 -35.84
N PHE A 786 9.18 38.78 -35.04
CA PHE A 786 8.73 39.63 -33.93
C PHE A 786 8.51 41.10 -34.32
N SER A 787 8.31 41.34 -35.62
CA SER A 787 8.12 42.67 -36.21
C SER A 787 6.63 42.99 -36.31
N ALA A 788 6.28 44.27 -36.21
CA ALA A 788 4.89 44.72 -36.35
C ALA A 788 4.36 44.45 -37.76
N GLY A 789 3.17 43.86 -37.85
CA GLY A 789 2.49 43.53 -39.11
C GLY A 789 2.20 42.03 -39.26
N ILE A 790 1.03 41.71 -39.82
CA ILE A 790 0.56 40.34 -40.06
C ILE A 790 0.37 40.16 -41.57
N THR A 791 0.91 39.10 -42.12
CA THR A 791 0.67 38.71 -43.52
C THR A 791 -0.53 37.77 -43.58
N VAL A 792 -1.38 37.89 -44.61
CA VAL A 792 -2.50 36.97 -44.82
C VAL A 792 -1.99 35.52 -44.89
N GLY A 793 -2.50 34.65 -44.03
CA GLY A 793 -2.07 33.25 -43.92
C GLY A 793 -0.85 33.00 -43.00
N GLY A 794 -0.28 34.02 -42.37
CA GLY A 794 0.89 33.90 -41.48
C GLY A 794 0.55 33.64 -40.00
N LEU A 795 1.50 33.05 -39.26
CA LEU A 795 1.42 32.89 -37.81
C LEU A 795 1.76 34.20 -37.09
N SER A 796 1.04 34.52 -36.01
CA SER A 796 1.27 35.70 -35.17
C SER A 796 1.61 35.30 -33.73
N THR A 797 2.49 36.06 -33.10
CA THR A 797 2.72 36.03 -31.65
C THR A 797 2.03 37.23 -31.02
N ILE A 798 1.30 37.00 -29.93
CA ILE A 798 0.53 38.02 -29.23
C ILE A 798 1.17 38.28 -27.86
N TYR A 799 1.59 39.52 -27.63
CA TYR A 799 2.03 40.02 -26.33
C TYR A 799 0.94 40.85 -25.67
N GLY A 800 0.80 40.67 -24.36
CA GLY A 800 -0.26 41.29 -23.56
C GLY A 800 -0.11 40.93 -22.10
N THR A 801 -0.92 41.57 -21.26
CA THR A 801 -1.01 41.22 -19.85
C THR A 801 -1.96 40.05 -19.66
N THR A 802 -1.68 39.19 -18.67
CA THR A 802 -2.58 38.13 -18.18
C THR A 802 -3.05 37.12 -19.25
N LEU A 803 -2.27 36.95 -20.33
CA LEU A 803 -2.53 36.00 -21.43
C LEU A 803 -2.48 34.52 -21.02
N ALA A 804 -1.79 34.19 -19.93
CA ALA A 804 -1.72 32.83 -19.39
C ALA A 804 -2.97 32.41 -18.58
N GLY A 805 -3.89 33.34 -18.30
CA GLY A 805 -5.11 33.08 -17.52
C GLY A 805 -6.38 32.88 -18.35
N GLY A 806 -6.27 32.73 -19.67
CA GLY A 806 -7.42 32.61 -20.58
C GLY A 806 -8.18 31.28 -20.43
N ALA A 807 -9.51 31.34 -20.49
CA ALA A 807 -10.36 30.16 -20.58
C ALA A 807 -10.31 29.57 -22.00
N THR A 808 -10.00 28.27 -22.11
CA THR A 808 -10.18 27.51 -23.35
C THR A 808 -11.68 27.29 -23.56
N GLN A 809 -12.31 28.09 -24.42
CA GLN A 809 -13.57 27.66 -25.04
C GLN A 809 -13.22 26.53 -26.02
N GLN A 810 -13.57 25.29 -25.68
CA GLN A 810 -13.72 24.26 -26.72
C GLN A 810 -14.82 24.74 -27.68
N ALA A 811 -14.48 24.86 -28.96
CA ALA A 811 -15.46 25.10 -30.00
C ALA A 811 -16.48 23.94 -29.99
N MET A 812 -17.77 24.28 -30.02
CA MET A 812 -18.87 23.32 -30.18
C MET A 812 -18.76 22.51 -31.46
#